data_AF-A0A7J4TB26-F1
#
_entry.id   AF-A0A7J4TB26-F1
#
_cell.length_a   1.000
_cell.length_b   1.000
_cell.length_c   1.000
_cell.angle_alpha   90.00
_cell.angle_beta   90.00
_cell.angle_gamma   90.00
#
_symmetry.space_group_name_H-M   'P 1'
#
loop_
_entity.id
_entity.type
_entity.pdbx_description
1 polymer ?
#
loop_
_entity_poly.entity_id
_entity_poly.type
_entity_poly.pdbx_seq_one_letter_code
_entity_poly.pdbx_strand_id
1 'polypeptide(L)'
;MDKAKLLEKLTSQDGTLFWETAPIAVVVKENVEGSWESLKEMLDEFCIEHDLSHVMELEEAKEKYPLTYKHIKAWSLLYRAEKPLETFRHIKHADWFGSFPIPLSKYYRRSGFNWKKAALGRVHDLAHHPLLQSERDRREGEWILIGDETGSGHELLHADDDGDGKPGSARKKLAYIWVLVPPGVELPATPSDFHAMDQKNFKIDHLAALENLEKLCTGSCMSFVFESPDFVEEKERHPRGEKEHIPLVIRNTLPLVIDYIATQVPKKTSQSIRIMSERIGNNWKPGTDPTFLTSELKRWVSNLRDRGRDVELKLSGLEIHPKMDHPWMNYPDAVGFLTGKDIPEYLAPYAEKILGSSIQVPYASSFLGTVFPAMTHQLAENPALFVQNLVECDVKHLTAFQTPFIQNMCNEAFSRFSPLDWRSFNEFMIHQQRRPSGRFIARMLHDFIDSQIEDVLDSLISHSDRLNMCLTLGWHMDQQGGDVYSFLKLVKREWLDEASKSMRLSWLSLTTMARQNEFNFEIRSAPFVSMGFLENELSTPRELLQLLNDAKNPDSDFMNLCAKLFSFFAFQPQQDPVQIGAISDLNKVLVAYQWPHQRENRRHAIYGAEWALDYVLNSEDFFKIAEHNLFHLFHQYLGSGETTSSDPFWWPATTRLFYIGVANGFIQPDDLRLGDHIDQAILWSQQGPLIVRMRVAYWLYKLMTELEMVPPDGIYAGLKNIDQEFHSDSNVYAMLHSSYLLDLNNANEIGNKNDLIQQFRERLERSSQSTKKYFEKCEINDQILPCTLLRFNYS
;
A
#
# COMPACT_ATOMS: atom_id res chain seq x y z
N MET A 1 48.34 -27.48 -27.93
CA MET A 1 48.67 -26.12 -28.44
C MET A 1 50.18 -26.02 -28.56
N ASP A 2 50.72 -25.42 -29.63
CA ASP A 2 52.18 -25.28 -29.84
C ASP A 2 52.68 -23.99 -29.15
N LYS A 3 53.80 -24.05 -28.41
CA LYS A 3 54.43 -22.90 -27.75
C LYS A 3 54.70 -21.76 -28.72
N ALA A 4 55.09 -22.07 -29.96
CA ALA A 4 55.35 -21.08 -30.99
C ALA A 4 54.10 -20.23 -31.30
N LYS A 5 52.92 -20.86 -31.32
CA LYS A 5 51.63 -20.16 -31.53
C LYS A 5 51.23 -19.33 -30.30
N LEU A 6 51.54 -19.80 -29.10
CA LEU A 6 51.30 -19.01 -27.88
C LEU A 6 52.18 -17.75 -27.89
N LEU A 7 53.47 -17.90 -28.20
CA LEU A 7 54.39 -16.77 -28.34
C LEU A 7 53.90 -15.78 -29.40
N GLU A 8 53.48 -16.26 -30.57
CA GLU A 8 52.90 -15.43 -31.64
C GLU A 8 51.68 -14.64 -31.15
N LYS A 9 50.75 -15.29 -30.41
CA LYS A 9 49.55 -14.62 -29.86
C LYS A 9 49.87 -13.63 -28.75
N LEU A 10 50.98 -13.81 -28.07
CA LEU A 10 51.42 -12.97 -26.97
C LEU A 10 52.41 -11.88 -27.41
N THR A 11 52.69 -11.80 -28.71
CA THR A 11 53.51 -10.75 -29.32
C THR A 11 52.59 -9.74 -30.01
N SER A 12 52.74 -8.45 -29.70
CA SER A 12 52.04 -7.38 -30.40
C SER A 12 52.56 -7.22 -31.83
N GLN A 13 51.83 -6.43 -32.63
CA GLN A 13 52.19 -6.19 -34.04
C GLN A 13 53.57 -5.56 -34.23
N ASP A 14 54.08 -4.85 -33.21
CA ASP A 14 55.42 -4.23 -33.21
C ASP A 14 56.52 -5.15 -32.65
N GLY A 15 56.20 -6.41 -32.32
CA GLY A 15 57.15 -7.38 -31.77
C GLY A 15 57.30 -7.34 -30.25
N THR A 16 56.59 -6.44 -29.54
CA THR A 16 56.65 -6.38 -28.08
C THR A 16 55.89 -7.56 -27.45
N LEU A 17 56.44 -8.16 -26.41
CA LEU A 17 55.77 -9.24 -25.70
C LEU A 17 54.83 -8.64 -24.66
N PHE A 18 53.53 -8.99 -24.73
CA PHE A 18 52.49 -8.37 -23.89
C PHE A 18 52.75 -8.51 -22.37
N TRP A 19 53.53 -9.51 -21.95
CA TRP A 19 53.76 -9.82 -20.53
C TRP A 19 54.89 -8.98 -19.92
N GLU A 20 55.71 -8.36 -20.76
CA GLU A 20 56.70 -7.36 -20.32
C GLU A 20 56.04 -6.07 -19.84
N THR A 21 54.74 -5.99 -20.08
CA THR A 21 53.92 -4.81 -20.12
C THR A 21 52.83 -4.91 -19.02
N ALA A 22 52.13 -6.05 -18.93
CA ALA A 22 51.18 -6.32 -17.86
C ALA A 22 51.02 -7.83 -17.61
N PRO A 23 50.50 -8.25 -16.45
CA PRO A 23 50.04 -9.62 -16.27
C PRO A 23 49.02 -10.03 -17.34
N ILE A 24 49.10 -11.26 -17.84
CA ILE A 24 48.24 -11.77 -18.92
C ILE A 24 47.42 -12.96 -18.44
N ALA A 25 46.11 -12.92 -18.67
CA ALA A 25 45.25 -14.09 -18.53
C ALA A 25 45.29 -14.90 -19.83
N VAL A 26 45.91 -16.07 -19.80
CA VAL A 26 45.84 -17.05 -20.90
C VAL A 26 44.66 -17.96 -20.63
N VAL A 27 43.72 -18.02 -21.58
CA VAL A 27 42.47 -18.76 -21.46
C VAL A 27 42.38 -19.81 -22.56
N VAL A 28 42.08 -21.04 -22.17
CA VAL A 28 41.88 -22.17 -23.07
C VAL A 28 40.41 -22.50 -23.10
N LYS A 29 39.81 -22.46 -24.30
CA LYS A 29 38.41 -22.81 -24.52
C LYS A 29 38.23 -24.34 -24.50
N GLU A 30 37.03 -24.80 -24.16
CA GLU A 30 36.72 -26.22 -23.97
C GLU A 30 36.95 -27.07 -25.24
N ASN A 31 36.76 -26.48 -26.42
CA ASN A 31 36.93 -27.16 -27.70
C ASN A 31 38.38 -27.35 -28.16
N VAL A 32 39.37 -27.04 -27.33
CA VAL A 32 40.80 -27.20 -27.64
C VAL A 32 41.30 -28.57 -27.14
N GLU A 33 41.88 -29.37 -28.05
CA GLU A 33 42.50 -30.67 -27.74
C GLU A 33 43.72 -30.54 -26.80
N GLY A 34 43.88 -31.52 -25.90
CA GLY A 34 44.95 -31.58 -24.88
C GLY A 34 44.40 -31.82 -23.48
N SER A 35 45.19 -32.38 -22.55
CA SER A 35 44.79 -32.52 -21.14
C SER A 35 45.16 -31.28 -20.33
N TRP A 36 44.59 -31.15 -19.13
CA TRP A 36 44.95 -30.09 -18.19
C TRP A 36 46.44 -30.13 -17.81
N GLU A 37 46.98 -31.33 -17.63
CA GLU A 37 48.38 -31.61 -17.32
C GLU A 37 49.28 -31.17 -18.47
N SER A 38 48.92 -31.51 -19.71
CA SER A 38 49.72 -31.11 -20.88
C SER A 38 49.74 -29.59 -21.06
N LEU A 39 48.65 -28.89 -20.70
CA LEU A 39 48.62 -27.44 -20.73
C LEU A 39 49.49 -26.85 -19.63
N LYS A 40 49.40 -27.40 -18.41
CA LYS A 40 50.21 -26.99 -17.28
C LYS A 40 51.68 -27.18 -17.58
N GLU A 41 52.11 -28.36 -18.03
CA GLU A 41 53.50 -28.62 -18.43
C GLU A 41 53.97 -27.62 -19.50
N MET A 42 53.16 -27.37 -20.52
CA MET A 42 53.50 -26.39 -21.56
C MET A 42 53.65 -24.98 -20.99
N LEU A 43 52.77 -24.55 -20.08
CA LEU A 43 52.85 -23.24 -19.43
C LEU A 43 54.02 -23.15 -18.44
N ASP A 44 54.29 -24.21 -17.66
CA ASP A 44 55.42 -24.31 -16.73
C ASP A 44 56.73 -24.15 -17.53
N GLU A 45 56.89 -24.90 -18.62
CA GLU A 45 58.07 -24.80 -19.48
C GLU A 45 58.17 -23.44 -20.18
N PHE A 46 57.05 -22.89 -20.67
CA PHE A 46 57.00 -21.56 -21.29
C PHE A 46 57.38 -20.47 -20.29
N CYS A 47 56.94 -20.60 -19.05
CA CYS A 47 57.28 -19.67 -17.97
C CYS A 47 58.77 -19.75 -17.61
N ILE A 48 59.34 -20.95 -17.56
CA ILE A 48 60.79 -21.14 -17.37
C ILE A 48 61.59 -20.52 -18.52
N GLU A 49 61.17 -20.75 -19.76
CA GLU A 49 61.86 -20.25 -20.96
C GLU A 49 61.88 -18.71 -21.04
N HIS A 50 60.83 -18.06 -20.55
CA HIS A 50 60.64 -16.61 -20.66
C HIS A 50 60.76 -15.85 -19.33
N ASP A 51 61.28 -16.48 -18.27
CA ASP A 51 61.43 -15.88 -16.93
C ASP A 51 60.12 -15.29 -16.41
N LEU A 52 59.05 -16.09 -16.47
CA LEU A 52 57.71 -15.78 -15.97
C LEU A 52 57.35 -16.67 -14.79
N SER A 53 56.44 -16.17 -13.98
CA SER A 53 55.64 -16.93 -13.03
C SER A 53 54.21 -17.01 -13.52
N HIS A 54 53.49 -18.02 -13.07
CA HIS A 54 52.07 -18.12 -13.36
C HIS A 54 51.27 -18.67 -12.19
N VAL A 55 50.01 -18.26 -12.13
CA VAL A 55 49.02 -18.81 -11.19
C VAL A 55 47.88 -19.36 -12.02
N MET A 56 47.70 -20.68 -11.94
CA MET A 56 46.54 -21.36 -12.50
C MET A 56 45.42 -21.45 -11.46
N GLU A 57 44.18 -21.46 -11.94
CA GLU A 57 43.04 -21.78 -11.09
C GLU A 57 42.90 -23.30 -10.92
N LEU A 58 42.52 -23.76 -9.73
CA LEU A 58 42.44 -25.18 -9.37
C LEU A 58 41.17 -25.83 -9.94
N GLU A 59 41.14 -27.17 -10.04
CA GLU A 59 39.94 -27.92 -10.46
C GLU A 59 38.70 -27.61 -9.61
N GLU A 60 38.87 -27.27 -8.33
CA GLU A 60 37.81 -26.84 -7.43
C GLU A 60 37.00 -25.64 -7.97
N ALA A 61 37.57 -24.82 -8.84
CA ALA A 61 36.85 -23.71 -9.48
C ALA A 61 35.85 -24.18 -10.53
N LYS A 62 36.04 -25.35 -11.15
CA LYS A 62 35.05 -25.96 -12.05
C LYS A 62 33.79 -26.35 -11.30
N GLU A 63 33.94 -26.90 -10.09
CA GLU A 63 32.80 -27.18 -9.21
C GLU A 63 32.11 -25.89 -8.75
N LYS A 64 32.88 -24.83 -8.54
CA LYS A 64 32.35 -23.53 -8.12
C LYS A 64 31.66 -22.76 -9.24
N TYR A 65 32.12 -22.85 -10.48
CA TYR A 65 31.63 -22.07 -11.62
C TYR A 65 31.35 -22.96 -12.85
N PRO A 66 30.43 -23.94 -12.71
CA PRO A 66 30.23 -24.97 -13.72
C PRO A 66 29.81 -24.43 -15.09
N LEU A 67 29.09 -23.30 -15.17
CA LEU A 67 28.64 -22.75 -16.46
C LEU A 67 29.79 -22.12 -17.24
N THR A 68 30.64 -21.36 -16.56
CA THR A 68 31.85 -20.79 -17.14
C THR A 68 32.76 -21.89 -17.69
N TYR A 69 32.98 -22.93 -16.87
CA TYR A 69 33.87 -24.03 -17.20
C TYR A 69 33.28 -25.04 -18.19
N LYS A 70 32.02 -24.90 -18.60
CA LYS A 70 31.47 -25.58 -19.78
C LYS A 70 32.08 -25.07 -21.09
N HIS A 71 32.55 -23.82 -21.10
CA HIS A 71 33.11 -23.16 -22.28
C HIS A 71 34.60 -22.85 -22.13
N ILE A 72 35.08 -22.78 -20.90
CA ILE A 72 36.48 -22.55 -20.55
C ILE A 72 37.05 -23.83 -19.96
N LYS A 73 38.09 -24.38 -20.58
CA LYS A 73 38.78 -25.57 -20.10
C LYS A 73 39.67 -25.27 -18.91
N ALA A 74 40.40 -24.16 -19.04
CA ALA A 74 41.48 -23.74 -18.16
C ALA A 74 41.83 -22.28 -18.38
N TRP A 75 42.37 -21.65 -17.35
CA TRP A 75 43.05 -20.37 -17.50
C TRP A 75 44.23 -20.23 -16.53
N SER A 76 45.17 -19.35 -16.89
CA SER A 76 46.34 -19.03 -16.08
C SER A 76 46.67 -17.55 -16.18
N LEU A 77 47.06 -16.94 -15.05
CA LEU A 77 47.61 -15.60 -15.02
C LEU A 77 49.14 -15.67 -15.10
N LEU A 78 49.73 -15.21 -16.20
CA LEU A 78 51.17 -15.09 -16.40
C LEU A 78 51.68 -13.71 -15.94
N TYR A 79 52.83 -13.64 -15.28
CA TYR A 79 53.46 -12.39 -14.83
C TYR A 79 54.98 -12.56 -14.61
N ARG A 80 55.77 -11.47 -14.72
CA ARG A 80 57.25 -11.54 -14.69
C ARG A 80 57.90 -11.47 -13.30
N ALA A 81 57.26 -10.85 -12.31
CA ALA A 81 57.85 -10.65 -10.98
C ALA A 81 57.60 -11.83 -10.02
N GLU A 82 58.33 -11.94 -8.90
CA GLU A 82 58.10 -12.98 -7.86
C GLU A 82 56.65 -12.99 -7.33
N LYS A 83 55.95 -11.85 -7.44
CA LYS A 83 54.51 -11.66 -7.20
C LYS A 83 53.96 -10.70 -8.27
N PRO A 84 52.65 -10.75 -8.59
CA PRO A 84 52.03 -9.78 -9.50
C PRO A 84 52.36 -8.34 -9.08
N LEU A 85 52.73 -7.46 -10.02
CA LEU A 85 53.13 -6.08 -9.71
C LEU A 85 52.04 -5.36 -8.89
N GLU A 86 52.39 -4.86 -7.70
CA GLU A 86 51.45 -4.17 -6.80
C GLU A 86 50.95 -2.84 -7.36
N THR A 87 51.65 -2.27 -8.34
CA THR A 87 51.34 -0.97 -8.97
C THR A 87 51.39 -1.05 -10.49
N PHE A 88 50.49 -0.30 -11.13
CA PHE A 88 50.38 -0.18 -12.58
C PHE A 88 51.36 0.87 -13.11
N ARG A 89 52.08 0.57 -14.21
CA ARG A 89 52.71 1.59 -15.06
C ARG A 89 51.88 1.76 -16.31
N HIS A 90 51.40 2.97 -16.58
CA HIS A 90 50.73 3.30 -17.82
C HIS A 90 51.68 3.10 -19.00
N ILE A 91 51.31 2.28 -19.98
CA ILE A 91 52.14 1.95 -21.14
C ILE A 91 51.61 2.71 -22.34
N LYS A 92 52.43 3.62 -22.88
CA LYS A 92 52.16 4.30 -24.14
C LYS A 92 52.20 3.26 -25.28
N HIS A 93 51.19 3.25 -26.14
CA HIS A 93 51.08 2.43 -27.37
C HIS A 93 50.56 0.98 -27.22
N ALA A 94 50.16 0.53 -26.03
CA ALA A 94 49.36 -0.68 -25.91
C ALA A 94 47.88 -0.37 -26.26
N ASP A 95 47.53 -0.51 -27.54
CA ASP A 95 46.18 -0.21 -28.10
C ASP A 95 45.04 -1.06 -27.50
N TRP A 96 45.37 -2.01 -26.62
CA TRP A 96 44.47 -3.02 -26.09
C TRP A 96 43.90 -2.65 -24.71
N PHE A 97 44.46 -1.63 -24.05
CA PHE A 97 43.85 -1.01 -22.86
C PHE A 97 42.90 0.15 -23.21
N GLY A 98 42.95 0.67 -24.44
CA GLY A 98 42.19 1.84 -24.88
C GLY A 98 40.76 1.55 -25.34
N SER A 99 40.38 0.29 -25.53
CA SER A 99 39.05 -0.10 -26.03
C SER A 99 38.11 -0.69 -24.98
N PHE A 100 38.54 -0.88 -23.71
CA PHE A 100 37.66 -1.34 -22.63
C PHE A 100 38.02 -0.67 -21.28
N PRO A 101 37.06 -0.04 -20.58
CA PRO A 101 37.34 0.66 -19.34
C PRO A 101 37.57 -0.35 -18.21
N ILE A 102 38.80 -0.47 -17.73
CA ILE A 102 39.07 -1.04 -16.40
C ILE A 102 39.28 0.15 -15.46
N PRO A 103 38.32 0.47 -14.56
CA PRO A 103 38.54 1.51 -13.58
C PRO A 103 39.65 1.03 -12.63
N LEU A 104 40.85 1.59 -12.73
CA LEU A 104 42.02 1.13 -11.98
C LEU A 104 41.80 1.16 -10.45
N SER A 105 40.85 1.97 -9.97
CA SER A 105 40.44 2.01 -8.56
C SER A 105 39.82 0.71 -8.04
N LYS A 106 39.26 -0.14 -8.92
CA LYS A 106 38.49 -1.35 -8.55
C LYS A 106 39.27 -2.38 -7.75
N TYR A 107 40.54 -2.54 -8.08
CA TYR A 107 41.34 -3.63 -7.53
C TYR A 107 42.39 -3.16 -6.53
N TYR A 108 42.48 -1.85 -6.27
CA TYR A 108 43.33 -1.26 -5.23
C TYR A 108 42.70 -1.50 -3.85
N ARG A 109 43.17 -2.51 -3.12
CA ARG A 109 42.95 -2.59 -1.65
C ARG A 109 44.04 -1.78 -0.94
N ARG A 110 43.96 -1.65 0.40
CA ARG A 110 45.06 -1.13 1.26
C ARG A 110 46.43 -1.85 1.03
N SER A 111 46.45 -2.89 0.19
CA SER A 111 47.57 -3.77 -0.17
C SER A 111 47.86 -3.85 -1.69
N GLY A 112 47.41 -2.93 -2.54
CA GLY A 112 47.70 -2.91 -4.00
C GLY A 112 46.62 -3.53 -4.91
N PHE A 113 46.89 -3.59 -6.23
CA PHE A 113 45.99 -4.08 -7.30
C PHE A 113 45.89 -5.62 -7.33
N ASN A 114 44.69 -6.20 -7.20
CA ASN A 114 44.50 -7.66 -7.29
C ASN A 114 44.28 -8.16 -8.73
N TRP A 115 45.38 -8.47 -9.43
CA TRP A 115 45.37 -8.98 -10.80
C TRP A 115 44.60 -10.28 -10.99
N LYS A 116 44.63 -11.20 -10.02
CA LYS A 116 43.93 -12.48 -10.12
C LYS A 116 42.41 -12.28 -10.18
N LYS A 117 41.85 -11.40 -9.35
CA LYS A 117 40.41 -11.11 -9.35
C LYS A 117 39.96 -10.43 -10.64
N ALA A 118 40.75 -9.47 -11.15
CA ALA A 118 40.46 -8.79 -12.42
C ALA A 118 40.48 -9.76 -13.60
N ALA A 119 41.52 -10.61 -13.67
CA ALA A 119 41.64 -11.65 -14.70
C ALA A 119 40.47 -12.64 -14.64
N LEU A 120 40.10 -13.09 -13.44
CA LEU A 120 38.99 -14.03 -13.24
C LEU A 120 37.68 -13.46 -13.79
N GLY A 121 37.33 -12.21 -13.48
CA GLY A 121 36.14 -11.56 -14.05
C GLY A 121 36.13 -11.58 -15.59
N ARG A 122 37.28 -11.33 -16.22
CA ARG A 122 37.38 -11.38 -17.69
C ARG A 122 37.24 -12.79 -18.26
N VAL A 123 37.71 -13.80 -17.55
CA VAL A 123 37.51 -15.21 -17.94
C VAL A 123 36.02 -15.55 -17.95
N HIS A 124 35.28 -15.11 -16.93
CA HIS A 124 33.82 -15.26 -16.87
C HIS A 124 33.12 -14.48 -18.00
N ASP A 125 33.48 -13.20 -18.22
CA ASP A 125 32.92 -12.38 -19.30
C ASP A 125 33.13 -13.06 -20.68
N LEU A 126 34.28 -13.70 -20.90
CA LEU A 126 34.57 -14.44 -22.13
C LEU A 126 33.65 -15.66 -22.31
N ALA A 127 33.28 -16.33 -21.20
CA ALA A 127 32.34 -17.44 -21.20
C ALA A 127 30.88 -16.98 -21.35
N HIS A 128 30.55 -15.75 -20.94
CA HIS A 128 29.19 -15.21 -21.02
C HIS A 128 28.68 -15.13 -22.46
N HIS A 129 29.52 -14.80 -23.45
CA HIS A 129 29.09 -14.72 -24.85
C HIS A 129 28.56 -16.06 -25.40
N PRO A 130 29.30 -17.19 -25.34
CA PRO A 130 28.75 -18.48 -25.75
C PRO A 130 27.60 -18.97 -24.85
N LEU A 131 27.59 -18.59 -23.56
CA LEU A 131 26.46 -18.88 -22.67
C LEU A 131 25.18 -18.18 -23.13
N LEU A 132 25.24 -16.87 -23.42
CA LEU A 132 24.12 -16.11 -23.97
C LEU A 132 23.58 -16.72 -25.27
N GLN A 133 24.46 -17.17 -26.16
CA GLN A 133 24.04 -17.86 -27.37
C GLN A 133 23.31 -19.16 -27.03
N SER A 134 23.87 -19.98 -26.13
CA SER A 134 23.24 -21.23 -25.70
C SER A 134 21.90 -21.01 -25.00
N GLU A 135 21.75 -19.88 -24.31
CA GLU A 135 20.51 -19.48 -23.66
C GLU A 135 19.47 -19.04 -24.69
N ARG A 136 19.87 -18.24 -25.70
CA ARG A 136 18.98 -17.84 -26.80
C ARG A 136 18.36 -19.05 -27.48
N ASP A 137 19.17 -20.06 -27.76
CA ASP A 137 18.73 -21.29 -28.44
C ASP A 137 17.78 -22.15 -27.58
N ARG A 138 17.79 -21.98 -26.24
CA ARG A 138 16.97 -22.74 -25.29
C ARG A 138 15.66 -22.06 -24.92
N ARG A 139 15.55 -20.75 -25.11
CA ARG A 139 14.55 -19.88 -24.48
C ARG A 139 13.24 -19.68 -25.25
N GLU A 140 13.09 -20.26 -26.42
CA GLU A 140 11.91 -20.02 -27.25
C GLU A 140 10.63 -20.43 -26.48
N GLY A 141 9.87 -19.44 -26.02
CA GLY A 141 8.65 -19.64 -25.22
C GLY A 141 8.82 -19.77 -23.70
N GLU A 142 9.97 -19.42 -23.11
CA GLU A 142 10.18 -19.53 -21.65
C GLU A 142 10.15 -18.19 -20.92
N TRP A 143 9.48 -18.16 -19.76
CA TRP A 143 9.63 -17.10 -18.76
C TRP A 143 10.88 -17.36 -17.92
N ILE A 144 11.61 -16.30 -17.58
CA ILE A 144 12.79 -16.41 -16.72
C ILE A 144 12.65 -15.53 -15.49
N LEU A 145 12.96 -16.13 -14.35
CA LEU A 145 13.06 -15.50 -13.05
C LEU A 145 14.50 -15.51 -12.57
N ILE A 146 15.01 -14.35 -12.17
CA ILE A 146 16.37 -14.16 -11.68
C ILE A 146 16.29 -13.51 -10.31
N GLY A 147 16.78 -14.19 -9.28
CA GLY A 147 16.70 -13.79 -7.88
C GLY A 147 18.05 -13.45 -7.27
N ASP A 148 18.10 -12.42 -6.43
CA ASP A 148 19.23 -12.10 -5.53
C ASP A 148 18.70 -11.36 -4.29
N GLU A 149 19.45 -11.42 -3.20
CA GLU A 149 19.25 -10.59 -2.02
C GLU A 149 20.16 -9.37 -2.00
N THR A 150 19.69 -8.29 -1.40
CA THR A 150 20.56 -7.20 -0.94
C THR A 150 20.31 -6.94 0.54
N GLY A 151 21.35 -6.49 1.24
CA GLY A 151 21.32 -6.44 2.70
C GLY A 151 21.59 -7.83 3.30
N SER A 152 21.76 -7.89 4.62
CA SER A 152 22.17 -9.12 5.31
C SER A 152 21.07 -9.78 6.14
N GLY A 153 19.87 -9.20 6.18
CA GLY A 153 18.71 -9.74 6.90
C GLY A 153 18.90 -9.89 8.40
N HIS A 154 19.75 -9.08 9.02
CA HIS A 154 19.99 -9.14 10.47
C HIS A 154 18.72 -8.89 11.29
N GLU A 155 17.84 -8.02 10.80
CA GLU A 155 16.54 -7.72 11.41
C GLU A 155 15.61 -8.94 11.50
N LEU A 156 15.85 -9.97 10.67
CA LEU A 156 15.08 -11.20 10.66
C LEU A 156 15.65 -12.28 11.59
N LEU A 157 16.78 -12.07 12.27
CA LEU A 157 17.48 -13.09 13.06
C LEU A 157 17.60 -12.68 14.54
N HIS A 158 17.60 -13.65 15.45
CA HIS A 158 18.06 -13.45 16.82
C HIS A 158 19.61 -13.48 16.87
N ALA A 159 20.29 -12.35 17.05
CA ALA A 159 21.75 -12.27 17.11
C ALA A 159 22.25 -11.83 18.50
N ASP A 160 23.40 -12.36 18.97
CA ASP A 160 24.02 -11.96 20.26
C ASP A 160 24.63 -10.55 20.21
N ASP A 161 25.05 -10.10 19.03
CA ASP A 161 25.40 -8.71 18.76
C ASP A 161 24.12 -7.95 18.38
N ASP A 162 23.14 -7.91 19.28
CA ASP A 162 22.04 -6.94 19.30
C ASP A 162 22.60 -5.52 19.52
N GLY A 163 23.56 -5.12 18.68
CA GLY A 163 23.88 -3.75 18.37
C GLY A 163 22.68 -3.17 17.65
N ASP A 164 21.64 -2.90 18.43
CA ASP A 164 20.50 -2.08 18.09
C ASP A 164 19.74 -2.56 16.84
N GLY A 165 18.93 -3.62 17.03
CA GLY A 165 17.57 -3.63 16.45
C GLY A 165 16.70 -2.49 17.01
N LYS A 166 17.29 -1.32 17.30
CA LYS A 166 16.58 -0.10 17.61
C LYS A 166 16.15 0.51 16.27
N PRO A 167 14.96 1.13 16.22
CA PRO A 167 14.59 1.99 15.11
C PRO A 167 15.75 2.96 14.77
N GLY A 168 16.25 2.93 13.54
CA GLY A 168 17.34 3.82 13.07
C GLY A 168 18.74 3.21 12.92
N SER A 169 18.91 1.89 12.99
CA SER A 169 20.19 1.26 12.60
C SER A 169 20.56 1.62 11.15
N ALA A 170 21.81 2.03 10.91
CA ALA A 170 22.30 2.41 9.57
C ALA A 170 22.57 1.22 8.64
N ARG A 171 22.19 -0.02 9.03
CA ARG A 171 22.39 -1.21 8.20
C ARG A 171 21.30 -1.28 7.13
N LYS A 172 21.69 -1.68 5.91
CA LYS A 172 20.75 -1.89 4.81
C LYS A 172 19.82 -3.05 5.15
N LYS A 173 18.51 -2.81 5.01
CA LYS A 173 17.44 -3.82 5.12
C LYS A 173 17.66 -4.97 4.15
N LEU A 174 17.14 -6.15 4.48
CA LEU A 174 16.95 -7.18 3.48
C LEU A 174 15.95 -6.70 2.43
N ALA A 175 16.35 -6.76 1.17
CA ALA A 175 15.45 -6.76 0.03
C ALA A 175 15.76 -7.97 -0.83
N TYR A 176 14.76 -8.80 -1.11
CA TYR A 176 14.89 -9.88 -2.08
C TYR A 176 14.24 -9.46 -3.39
N ILE A 177 15.00 -9.54 -4.49
CA ILE A 177 14.61 -9.00 -5.78
C ILE A 177 14.44 -10.14 -6.76
N TRP A 178 13.30 -10.19 -7.44
CA TRP A 178 13.09 -11.02 -8.62
C TRP A 178 13.03 -10.14 -9.87
N VAL A 179 13.86 -10.43 -10.86
CA VAL A 179 13.75 -9.85 -12.21
C VAL A 179 13.05 -10.87 -13.10
N LEU A 180 11.88 -10.49 -13.61
CA LEU A 180 11.04 -11.26 -14.52
C LEU A 180 11.33 -10.86 -15.97
N VAL A 181 11.73 -11.84 -16.77
CA VAL A 181 11.97 -11.70 -18.21
C VAL A 181 10.94 -12.54 -18.96
N PRO A 182 10.07 -11.94 -19.79
CA PRO A 182 9.07 -12.69 -20.53
C PRO A 182 9.66 -13.44 -21.74
N PRO A 183 8.90 -14.39 -22.30
CA PRO A 183 9.28 -15.11 -23.50
C PRO A 183 9.64 -14.18 -24.66
N GLY A 184 10.71 -14.51 -25.37
CA GLY A 184 11.16 -13.74 -26.54
C GLY A 184 11.95 -12.47 -26.23
N VAL A 185 12.14 -12.12 -24.95
CA VAL A 185 12.98 -10.99 -24.56
C VAL A 185 14.43 -11.43 -24.32
N GLU A 186 15.34 -10.80 -25.07
CA GLU A 186 16.77 -11.01 -24.93
C GLU A 186 17.36 -10.02 -23.91
N LEU A 187 17.87 -10.56 -22.80
CA LEU A 187 18.53 -9.77 -21.77
C LEU A 187 20.04 -9.71 -22.06
N PRO A 188 20.68 -8.53 -22.17
CA PRO A 188 22.12 -8.44 -22.41
C PRO A 188 22.95 -8.97 -21.24
N ALA A 189 24.20 -9.38 -21.49
CA ALA A 189 25.12 -9.73 -20.42
C ALA A 189 25.51 -8.50 -19.60
N THR A 190 25.71 -8.74 -18.31
CA THR A 190 26.36 -7.80 -17.39
C THR A 190 27.80 -8.26 -17.14
N PRO A 191 28.73 -7.35 -16.84
CA PRO A 191 30.08 -7.73 -16.41
C PRO A 191 30.01 -8.66 -15.20
N SER A 192 30.69 -9.80 -15.26
CA SER A 192 30.60 -10.86 -14.27
C SER A 192 30.97 -10.43 -12.85
N ASP A 193 31.93 -9.51 -12.71
CA ASP A 193 32.42 -9.03 -11.42
C ASP A 193 31.67 -7.80 -10.88
N PHE A 194 30.58 -7.41 -11.55
CA PHE A 194 29.72 -6.30 -11.13
C PHE A 194 29.19 -6.48 -9.71
N HIS A 195 29.20 -5.38 -8.95
CA HIS A 195 28.59 -5.31 -7.64
C HIS A 195 28.03 -3.91 -7.39
N ALA A 196 26.72 -3.79 -7.24
CA ALA A 196 26.07 -2.49 -7.27
C ALA A 196 26.48 -1.61 -6.07
N MET A 197 26.77 -2.19 -4.90
CA MET A 197 27.21 -1.40 -3.73
C MET A 197 28.56 -0.68 -3.90
N ASP A 198 29.39 -1.06 -4.88
CA ASP A 198 30.72 -0.48 -5.08
C ASP A 198 30.72 0.54 -6.22
N GLN A 199 29.93 1.61 -6.07
CA GLN A 199 29.73 2.64 -7.10
C GLN A 199 31.00 3.36 -7.52
N LYS A 200 32.00 3.47 -6.63
CA LYS A 200 33.32 4.05 -6.98
C LYS A 200 33.96 3.32 -8.16
N ASN A 201 33.68 2.03 -8.22
CA ASN A 201 34.29 1.10 -9.13
C ASN A 201 33.33 0.79 -10.27
N PHE A 202 32.09 0.40 -9.99
CA PHE A 202 31.15 -0.15 -10.96
C PHE A 202 30.11 0.83 -11.48
N LYS A 203 30.32 2.15 -11.36
CA LYS A 203 29.36 3.16 -11.85
C LYS A 203 28.93 2.95 -13.30
N ILE A 204 29.88 2.75 -14.22
CA ILE A 204 29.58 2.59 -15.65
C ILE A 204 28.82 1.29 -15.90
N ASP A 205 29.24 0.20 -15.27
CA ASP A 205 28.61 -1.11 -15.42
C ASP A 205 27.20 -1.11 -14.82
N HIS A 206 27.00 -0.40 -13.72
CA HIS A 206 25.69 -0.20 -13.11
C HIS A 206 24.75 0.53 -14.07
N LEU A 207 25.21 1.66 -14.62
CA LEU A 207 24.46 2.44 -15.60
C LEU A 207 24.09 1.59 -16.81
N ALA A 208 25.02 0.80 -17.35
CA ALA A 208 24.73 -0.09 -18.47
C ALA A 208 23.66 -1.15 -18.13
N ALA A 209 23.72 -1.76 -16.94
CA ALA A 209 22.71 -2.71 -16.49
C ALA A 209 21.33 -2.05 -16.33
N LEU A 210 21.28 -0.85 -15.75
CA LEU A 210 20.04 -0.10 -15.57
C LEU A 210 19.47 0.43 -16.90
N GLU A 211 20.31 0.89 -17.83
CA GLU A 211 19.88 1.28 -19.17
C GLU A 211 19.30 0.09 -19.96
N ASN A 212 19.89 -1.09 -19.81
CA ASN A 212 19.35 -2.31 -20.40
C ASN A 212 17.98 -2.64 -19.81
N LEU A 213 17.84 -2.58 -18.48
CA LEU A 213 16.56 -2.80 -17.83
C LEU A 213 15.53 -1.74 -18.23
N GLU A 214 15.86 -0.45 -18.18
CA GLU A 214 14.95 0.65 -18.54
C GLU A 214 14.39 0.50 -19.96
N LYS A 215 15.26 0.18 -20.94
CA LYS A 215 14.86 -0.08 -22.34
C LYS A 215 13.93 -1.27 -22.47
N LEU A 216 13.98 -2.23 -21.55
CA LEU A 216 13.13 -3.43 -21.53
C LEU A 216 11.89 -3.28 -20.63
N CYS A 217 11.95 -2.47 -19.57
CA CYS A 217 10.86 -2.14 -18.65
C CYS A 217 9.79 -1.29 -19.34
N THR A 218 10.16 -0.55 -20.39
CA THR A 218 9.21 0.20 -21.23
C THR A 218 8.29 -0.70 -22.08
N GLY A 219 8.39 -2.03 -22.00
CA GLY A 219 7.39 -2.90 -22.63
C GLY A 219 7.35 -4.37 -22.23
N SER A 220 8.24 -4.91 -21.39
CA SER A 220 8.29 -6.38 -21.20
C SER A 220 8.90 -6.89 -19.88
N CYS A 221 10.02 -6.36 -19.40
CA CYS A 221 10.62 -6.82 -18.14
C CYS A 221 9.98 -6.15 -16.91
N MET A 222 9.88 -6.88 -15.80
CA MET A 222 9.36 -6.37 -14.53
C MET A 222 10.21 -6.84 -13.36
N SER A 223 10.37 -6.02 -12.32
CA SER A 223 10.99 -6.42 -11.07
C SER A 223 9.99 -6.49 -9.91
N PHE A 224 10.23 -7.44 -9.01
CA PHE A 224 9.52 -7.59 -7.73
C PHE A 224 10.52 -7.36 -6.62
N VAL A 225 10.21 -6.46 -5.69
CA VAL A 225 11.05 -6.13 -4.55
C VAL A 225 10.30 -6.46 -3.27
N PHE A 226 10.85 -7.40 -2.50
CA PHE A 226 10.34 -7.80 -1.19
C PHE A 226 11.27 -7.28 -0.10
N GLU A 227 10.93 -6.13 0.49
CA GLU A 227 11.78 -5.46 1.48
C GLU A 227 11.27 -5.69 2.91
N SER A 228 12.17 -6.06 3.83
CA SER A 228 11.84 -6.20 5.25
C SER A 228 11.54 -4.83 5.90
N PRO A 229 10.74 -4.79 6.98
CA PRO A 229 10.57 -3.56 7.76
C PRO A 229 11.89 -3.19 8.47
N ASP A 230 12.05 -1.91 8.85
CA ASP A 230 13.21 -1.45 9.65
C ASP A 230 13.34 -2.20 10.99
N PHE A 231 12.22 -2.74 11.49
CA PHE A 231 12.15 -3.50 12.73
C PHE A 231 11.18 -4.67 12.59
N VAL A 232 11.60 -5.84 13.07
CA VAL A 232 10.78 -7.06 13.20
C VAL A 232 10.72 -7.42 14.68
N GLU A 233 9.50 -7.61 15.18
CA GLU A 233 9.27 -8.02 16.57
C GLU A 233 9.95 -9.37 16.86
N GLU A 234 10.44 -9.57 18.08
CA GLU A 234 11.17 -10.78 18.46
C GLU A 234 10.42 -12.08 18.13
N LYS A 235 9.09 -12.10 18.28
CA LYS A 235 8.23 -13.24 17.97
C LYS A 235 8.14 -13.58 16.48
N GLU A 236 8.48 -12.64 15.60
CA GLU A 236 8.46 -12.79 14.15
C GLU A 236 9.84 -13.04 13.54
N ARG A 237 10.90 -13.01 14.37
CA ARG A 237 12.27 -13.31 13.94
C ARG A 237 12.45 -14.82 13.78
N HIS A 238 13.34 -15.18 12.87
CA HIS A 238 13.73 -16.56 12.62
C HIS A 238 14.65 -17.06 13.73
N PRO A 239 14.49 -18.33 14.16
CA PRO A 239 15.33 -18.96 15.16
C PRO A 239 16.83 -18.80 14.89
N ARG A 240 17.59 -18.67 15.97
CA ARG A 240 19.02 -18.44 15.92
C ARG A 240 19.75 -19.62 15.25
N GLY A 241 20.60 -19.31 14.26
CA GLY A 241 21.42 -20.31 13.58
C GLY A 241 20.78 -20.95 12.34
N GLU A 242 19.55 -20.54 11.97
CA GLU A 242 19.00 -20.85 10.66
C GLU A 242 19.84 -20.15 9.58
N LYS A 243 20.82 -20.87 9.03
CA LYS A 243 21.49 -20.57 7.76
C LYS A 243 20.52 -20.67 6.55
N GLU A 244 19.21 -20.54 6.81
CA GLU A 244 18.08 -20.96 5.98
C GLU A 244 17.08 -19.82 5.72
N HIS A 245 17.35 -18.59 6.21
CA HIS A 245 16.42 -17.48 6.02
C HIS A 245 16.24 -17.08 4.54
N ILE A 246 17.29 -17.12 3.70
CA ILE A 246 17.10 -16.83 2.26
C ILE A 246 16.30 -17.93 1.56
N PRO A 247 16.56 -19.24 1.74
CA PRO A 247 15.65 -20.29 1.28
C PRO A 247 14.20 -20.08 1.70
N LEU A 248 13.96 -19.60 2.93
CA LEU A 248 12.63 -19.25 3.41
C LEU A 248 12.05 -18.00 2.72
N VAL A 249 12.86 -16.98 2.47
CA VAL A 249 12.45 -15.80 1.69
C VAL A 249 12.08 -16.19 0.26
N ILE A 250 12.88 -17.04 -0.40
CA ILE A 250 12.57 -17.60 -1.73
C ILE A 250 11.24 -18.36 -1.67
N ARG A 251 11.09 -19.26 -0.70
CA ARG A 251 9.87 -20.04 -0.48
C ARG A 251 8.62 -19.14 -0.34
N ASN A 252 8.77 -18.03 0.37
CA ASN A 252 7.67 -17.13 0.71
C ASN A 252 7.33 -16.15 -0.42
N THR A 253 8.30 -15.77 -1.26
CA THR A 253 8.14 -14.72 -2.29
C THR A 253 7.90 -15.28 -3.68
N LEU A 254 8.55 -16.38 -4.05
CA LEU A 254 8.47 -16.97 -5.39
C LEU A 254 7.04 -17.38 -5.80
N PRO A 255 6.18 -17.93 -4.91
CA PRO A 255 4.80 -18.25 -5.26
C PRO A 255 3.98 -17.04 -5.74
N LEU A 256 4.23 -15.84 -5.18
CA LEU A 256 3.58 -14.61 -5.60
C LEU A 256 3.98 -14.19 -7.02
N VAL A 257 5.27 -14.32 -7.33
CA VAL A 257 5.78 -14.00 -8.68
C VAL A 257 5.23 -14.98 -9.71
N ILE A 258 5.10 -16.27 -9.36
CA ILE A 258 4.47 -17.28 -10.22
C ILE A 258 2.97 -16.98 -10.41
N ASP A 259 2.27 -16.55 -9.36
CA ASP A 259 0.86 -16.15 -9.45
C ASP A 259 0.71 -14.96 -10.41
N TYR A 260 1.62 -13.97 -10.34
CA TYR A 260 1.66 -12.88 -11.30
C TYR A 260 1.86 -13.39 -12.74
N ILE A 261 2.84 -14.27 -13.00
CA ILE A 261 3.05 -14.87 -14.33
C ILE A 261 1.77 -15.55 -14.81
N ALA A 262 1.08 -16.30 -13.94
CA ALA A 262 -0.17 -16.96 -14.28
C ALA A 262 -1.28 -15.98 -14.74
N THR A 263 -1.26 -14.73 -14.26
CA THR A 263 -2.19 -13.69 -14.74
C THR A 263 -1.84 -13.12 -16.11
N GLN A 264 -0.57 -13.19 -16.51
CA GLN A 264 -0.07 -12.71 -17.81
C GLN A 264 -0.20 -13.76 -18.91
N VAL A 265 -0.29 -15.04 -18.53
CA VAL A 265 -0.40 -16.16 -19.46
C VAL A 265 -1.86 -16.36 -19.89
N PRO A 266 -2.18 -16.40 -21.20
CA PRO A 266 -3.53 -16.67 -21.66
C PRO A 266 -4.04 -18.03 -21.16
N LYS A 267 -5.32 -18.10 -20.78
CA LYS A 267 -5.96 -19.35 -20.37
C LYS A 267 -5.81 -20.42 -21.46
N LYS A 268 -5.68 -21.68 -21.05
CA LYS A 268 -5.50 -22.87 -21.90
C LYS A 268 -4.21 -22.89 -22.70
N THR A 269 -3.20 -22.13 -22.28
CA THR A 269 -1.85 -22.20 -22.85
C THR A 269 -0.89 -22.88 -21.87
N SER A 270 0.12 -23.55 -22.42
CA SER A 270 1.23 -24.10 -21.64
C SER A 270 2.44 -23.19 -21.80
N GLN A 271 3.07 -22.85 -20.68
CA GLN A 271 4.25 -21.99 -20.63
C GLN A 271 5.27 -22.58 -19.67
N SER A 272 6.54 -22.48 -20.02
CA SER A 272 7.62 -22.92 -19.14
C SER A 272 8.18 -21.75 -18.34
N ILE A 273 8.57 -22.00 -17.09
CA ILE A 273 9.21 -21.03 -16.21
C ILE A 273 10.53 -21.59 -15.72
N ARG A 274 11.60 -20.85 -15.99
CA ARG A 274 12.94 -21.12 -15.50
C ARG A 274 13.32 -20.17 -14.39
N ILE A 275 13.85 -20.71 -13.31
CA ILE A 275 14.10 -19.97 -12.07
C ILE A 275 15.57 -20.08 -11.71
N MET A 276 16.23 -18.95 -11.54
CA MET A 276 17.64 -18.83 -11.20
C MET A 276 17.76 -17.94 -9.96
N SER A 277 18.62 -18.30 -9.01
CA SER A 277 18.94 -17.48 -7.83
C SER A 277 20.44 -17.46 -7.59
N GLU A 278 20.94 -16.35 -7.02
CA GLU A 278 22.33 -16.27 -6.58
C GLU A 278 22.56 -17.29 -5.45
N ARG A 279 23.79 -17.83 -5.40
CA ARG A 279 24.27 -18.66 -4.31
C ARG A 279 24.38 -17.85 -3.02
N ILE A 280 23.65 -18.31 -2.00
CA ILE A 280 23.78 -17.79 -0.63
C ILE A 280 24.61 -18.73 0.25
N GLY A 281 25.75 -18.22 0.73
CA GLY A 281 26.60 -18.91 1.69
C GLY A 281 27.24 -20.21 1.18
N ASN A 282 27.63 -21.07 2.13
CA ASN A 282 28.36 -22.31 1.83
C ASN A 282 27.48 -23.56 1.75
N ASN A 283 26.22 -23.49 2.18
CA ASN A 283 25.32 -24.63 2.27
C ASN A 283 24.50 -24.85 0.98
N TRP A 284 24.26 -23.79 0.20
CA TRP A 284 23.64 -23.84 -1.12
C TRP A 284 24.71 -23.67 -2.19
N LYS A 285 25.58 -24.68 -2.33
CA LYS A 285 26.58 -24.69 -3.39
C LYS A 285 25.87 -24.84 -4.76
N PRO A 286 26.53 -24.45 -5.86
CA PRO A 286 25.99 -24.72 -7.19
C PRO A 286 25.70 -26.23 -7.33
N GLY A 287 24.52 -26.57 -7.83
CA GLY A 287 24.06 -27.96 -7.91
C GLY A 287 23.50 -28.57 -6.62
N THR A 288 23.37 -27.81 -5.52
CA THR A 288 22.57 -28.24 -4.36
C THR A 288 21.14 -28.49 -4.79
N ASP A 289 20.58 -29.64 -4.44
CA ASP A 289 19.22 -30.04 -4.80
C ASP A 289 18.17 -29.21 -4.01
N PRO A 290 17.43 -28.31 -4.66
CA PRO A 290 16.35 -27.54 -4.03
C PRO A 290 15.01 -28.28 -4.15
N THR A 291 15.01 -29.62 -4.13
CA THR A 291 13.81 -30.46 -4.31
C THR A 291 12.68 -30.09 -3.37
N PHE A 292 12.97 -29.67 -2.13
CA PHE A 292 11.93 -29.26 -1.19
C PHE A 292 11.14 -28.06 -1.73
N LEU A 293 11.80 -27.01 -2.23
CA LEU A 293 11.13 -25.88 -2.88
C LEU A 293 10.44 -26.33 -4.16
N THR A 294 11.09 -27.17 -4.98
CA THR A 294 10.52 -27.65 -6.24
C THR A 294 9.19 -28.37 -6.02
N SER A 295 9.08 -29.16 -4.96
CA SER A 295 7.83 -29.86 -4.60
C SER A 295 6.72 -28.90 -4.18
N GLU A 296 7.05 -27.87 -3.41
CA GLU A 296 6.09 -26.85 -2.98
C GLU A 296 5.62 -25.97 -4.13
N LEU A 297 6.53 -25.58 -5.03
CA LEU A 297 6.18 -24.82 -6.23
C LEU A 297 5.31 -25.64 -7.18
N LYS A 298 5.57 -26.94 -7.34
CA LYS A 298 4.67 -27.85 -8.08
C LYS A 298 3.28 -27.92 -7.46
N ARG A 299 3.20 -28.00 -6.13
CA ARG A 299 1.92 -27.94 -5.40
C ARG A 299 1.20 -26.61 -5.63
N TRP A 300 1.94 -25.50 -5.62
CA TRP A 300 1.40 -24.17 -5.91
C TRP A 300 0.82 -24.07 -7.33
N VAL A 301 1.58 -24.55 -8.33
CA VAL A 301 1.12 -24.58 -9.72
C VAL A 301 -0.11 -25.47 -9.89
N SER A 302 -0.18 -26.61 -9.18
CA SER A 302 -1.39 -27.43 -9.16
C SER A 302 -2.59 -26.66 -8.59
N ASN A 303 -2.39 -25.94 -7.49
CA ASN A 303 -3.42 -25.11 -6.85
C ASN A 303 -3.94 -24.02 -7.82
N LEU A 304 -3.09 -23.38 -8.62
CA LEU A 304 -3.53 -22.42 -9.65
C LEU A 304 -4.55 -23.04 -10.62
N ARG A 305 -4.34 -24.30 -11.02
CA ARG A 305 -5.29 -25.04 -11.85
C ARG A 305 -6.60 -25.29 -11.11
N ASP A 306 -6.52 -25.75 -9.87
CA ASP A 306 -7.69 -26.03 -9.02
C ASP A 306 -8.51 -24.77 -8.72
N ARG A 307 -7.87 -23.59 -8.74
CA ARG A 307 -8.52 -22.27 -8.65
C ARG A 307 -9.28 -21.86 -9.92
N GLY A 308 -9.13 -22.58 -11.02
CA GLY A 308 -9.77 -22.28 -12.31
C GLY A 308 -9.00 -21.28 -13.19
N ARG A 309 -7.70 -21.08 -12.94
CA ARG A 309 -6.85 -20.25 -13.82
C ARG A 309 -6.55 -20.91 -15.17
N ASP A 310 -6.82 -22.22 -15.33
CA ASP A 310 -6.68 -22.97 -16.59
C ASP A 310 -5.34 -22.74 -17.33
N VAL A 311 -4.24 -22.50 -16.61
CA VAL A 311 -2.89 -22.34 -17.17
C VAL A 311 -2.04 -23.57 -16.84
N GLU A 312 -1.24 -24.04 -17.79
CA GLU A 312 -0.29 -25.13 -17.57
C GLU A 312 1.13 -24.56 -17.48
N LEU A 313 1.57 -24.25 -16.27
CA LEU A 313 2.93 -23.77 -16.01
C LEU A 313 3.88 -24.95 -15.78
N LYS A 314 4.96 -25.03 -16.57
CA LYS A 314 6.00 -26.06 -16.44
C LYS A 314 7.23 -25.47 -15.79
N LEU A 315 7.54 -25.89 -14.57
CA LEU A 315 8.71 -25.43 -13.86
C LEU A 315 9.94 -26.26 -14.25
N SER A 316 10.99 -25.64 -14.76
CA SER A 316 12.26 -26.33 -15.09
C SER A 316 13.08 -26.70 -13.85
N GLY A 317 12.68 -26.21 -12.67
CA GLY A 317 13.41 -26.33 -11.40
C GLY A 317 14.06 -25.01 -10.99
N LEU A 318 14.50 -24.93 -9.73
CA LEU A 318 15.29 -23.81 -9.22
C LEU A 318 16.78 -24.10 -9.44
N GLU A 319 17.46 -23.23 -10.16
CA GLU A 319 18.90 -23.29 -10.38
C GLU A 319 19.63 -22.30 -9.47
N ILE A 320 20.69 -22.75 -8.81
CA ILE A 320 21.51 -21.90 -7.94
C ILE A 320 22.85 -21.64 -8.61
N HIS A 321 23.11 -20.37 -8.89
CA HIS A 321 24.29 -19.92 -9.62
C HIS A 321 25.16 -18.99 -8.76
N PRO A 322 26.49 -19.13 -8.80
CA PRO A 322 27.38 -18.08 -8.30
C PRO A 322 27.21 -16.78 -9.09
N LYS A 323 27.37 -15.63 -8.42
CA LYS A 323 27.26 -14.29 -9.03
C LYS A 323 27.98 -14.12 -10.38
N MET A 324 29.21 -14.62 -10.49
CA MET A 324 30.03 -14.46 -11.70
C MET A 324 29.71 -15.48 -12.81
N ASP A 325 29.03 -16.58 -12.49
CA ASP A 325 28.95 -17.74 -13.40
C ASP A 325 27.92 -17.57 -14.52
N HIS A 326 26.89 -16.75 -14.27
CA HIS A 326 25.78 -16.56 -15.19
C HIS A 326 25.62 -15.07 -15.57
N PRO A 327 25.48 -14.71 -16.86
CA PRO A 327 25.53 -13.33 -17.37
C PRO A 327 24.48 -12.34 -16.84
N TRP A 328 23.50 -12.82 -16.08
CA TRP A 328 22.33 -12.03 -15.66
C TRP A 328 22.14 -11.97 -14.15
N MET A 329 22.98 -12.64 -13.35
CA MET A 329 22.81 -12.68 -11.89
C MET A 329 22.98 -11.33 -11.21
N ASN A 330 23.54 -10.36 -11.94
CA ASN A 330 23.79 -9.01 -11.47
C ASN A 330 22.61 -8.05 -11.64
N TYR A 331 21.57 -8.41 -12.41
CA TYR A 331 20.43 -7.52 -12.61
C TYR A 331 19.62 -7.30 -11.31
N PRO A 332 19.30 -8.34 -10.52
CA PRO A 332 18.66 -8.14 -9.22
C PRO A 332 19.47 -7.24 -8.27
N ASP A 333 20.81 -7.37 -8.22
CA ASP A 333 21.70 -6.48 -7.43
C ASP A 333 21.62 -5.02 -7.89
N ALA A 334 21.61 -4.79 -9.22
CA ALA A 334 21.45 -3.45 -9.80
C ALA A 334 20.10 -2.82 -9.38
N VAL A 335 19.00 -3.56 -9.47
CA VAL A 335 17.68 -3.10 -9.02
C VAL A 335 17.66 -2.88 -7.51
N GLY A 336 18.20 -3.82 -6.72
CA GLY A 336 18.25 -3.74 -5.26
C GLY A 336 19.09 -2.58 -4.74
N PHE A 337 20.04 -2.05 -5.52
CA PHE A 337 20.73 -0.82 -5.15
C PHE A 337 19.81 0.41 -5.20
N LEU A 338 18.85 0.44 -6.13
CA LEU A 338 17.92 1.57 -6.29
C LEU A 338 16.92 1.69 -5.12
N THR A 339 16.72 0.65 -4.32
CA THR A 339 15.82 0.66 -3.16
C THR A 339 16.42 1.35 -1.94
N GLY A 340 17.70 1.75 -2.00
CA GLY A 340 18.38 2.43 -0.89
C GLY A 340 17.86 3.85 -0.64
N LYS A 341 17.95 4.31 0.63
CA LYS A 341 17.58 5.69 1.01
C LYS A 341 18.46 6.76 0.36
N ASP A 342 19.75 6.45 0.18
CA ASP A 342 20.77 7.37 -0.33
C ASP A 342 21.25 6.96 -1.73
N ILE A 343 20.36 7.02 -2.74
CA ILE A 343 20.77 6.79 -4.13
C ILE A 343 21.51 8.02 -4.69
N PRO A 344 22.65 7.85 -5.38
CA PRO A 344 23.30 8.93 -6.11
C PRO A 344 22.35 9.61 -7.11
N GLU A 345 22.41 10.94 -7.22
CA GLU A 345 21.49 11.75 -8.05
C GLU A 345 21.44 11.30 -9.52
N TYR A 346 22.58 10.84 -10.07
CA TYR A 346 22.64 10.35 -11.45
C TYR A 346 21.87 9.03 -11.68
N LEU A 347 21.46 8.34 -10.61
CA LEU A 347 20.62 7.13 -10.67
C LEU A 347 19.14 7.42 -10.45
N ALA A 348 18.78 8.62 -9.98
CA ALA A 348 17.39 8.97 -9.69
C ALA A 348 16.43 8.79 -10.89
N PRO A 349 16.80 9.14 -12.14
CA PRO A 349 15.93 8.91 -13.30
C PRO A 349 15.65 7.42 -13.56
N TYR A 350 16.63 6.55 -13.29
CA TYR A 350 16.46 5.10 -13.43
C TYR A 350 15.62 4.53 -12.28
N ALA A 351 15.82 5.02 -11.06
CA ALA A 351 15.00 4.65 -9.91
C ALA A 351 13.52 4.94 -10.17
N GLU A 352 13.20 6.16 -10.62
CA GLU A 352 11.82 6.55 -10.94
C GLU A 352 11.17 5.60 -11.97
N LYS A 353 11.87 5.31 -13.07
CA LYS A 353 11.33 4.46 -14.15
C LYS A 353 11.26 2.99 -13.81
N ILE A 354 12.34 2.43 -13.25
CA ILE A 354 12.43 1.00 -12.95
C ILE A 354 11.57 0.68 -11.71
N LEU A 355 11.70 1.44 -10.62
CA LEU A 355 10.90 1.18 -9.41
C LEU A 355 9.44 1.58 -9.59
N GLY A 356 9.15 2.59 -10.41
CA GLY A 356 7.77 2.96 -10.78
C GLY A 356 7.06 1.91 -11.64
N SER A 357 7.80 1.03 -12.32
CA SER A 357 7.27 -0.13 -13.05
C SER A 357 7.43 -1.46 -12.28
N SER A 358 8.00 -1.42 -11.07
CA SER A 358 8.20 -2.59 -10.22
C SER A 358 7.05 -2.82 -9.26
N ILE A 359 6.84 -4.08 -8.87
CA ILE A 359 5.97 -4.42 -7.75
C ILE A 359 6.80 -4.43 -6.47
N GLN A 360 6.56 -3.45 -5.60
CA GLN A 360 7.26 -3.32 -4.33
C GLN A 360 6.30 -3.63 -3.18
N VAL A 361 6.63 -4.64 -2.37
CA VAL A 361 5.81 -5.08 -1.26
C VAL A 361 6.68 -5.42 -0.04
N PRO A 362 6.17 -5.27 1.19
CA PRO A 362 6.92 -5.62 2.38
C PRO A 362 7.09 -7.14 2.48
N TYR A 363 8.27 -7.59 2.92
CA TYR A 363 8.49 -8.97 3.32
C TYR A 363 7.91 -9.23 4.72
N ALA A 364 6.61 -9.56 4.76
CA ALA A 364 5.91 -9.95 5.97
C ALA A 364 6.03 -11.47 6.20
N SER A 365 7.12 -11.91 6.83
CA SER A 365 7.48 -13.34 6.96
C SER A 365 6.36 -14.21 7.54
N SER A 366 5.70 -13.75 8.61
CA SER A 366 4.58 -14.45 9.25
C SER A 366 3.40 -14.62 8.28
N PHE A 367 3.00 -13.54 7.61
CA PHE A 367 1.92 -13.54 6.63
C PHE A 367 2.26 -14.42 5.40
N LEU A 368 3.42 -14.20 4.77
CA LEU A 368 3.81 -14.89 3.54
C LEU A 368 4.17 -16.36 3.75
N GLY A 369 4.70 -16.73 4.91
CA GLY A 369 5.12 -18.10 5.21
C GLY A 369 4.01 -19.01 5.72
N THR A 370 2.92 -18.45 6.28
CA THR A 370 1.87 -19.26 6.92
C THR A 370 0.47 -18.89 6.46
N VAL A 371 0.06 -17.64 6.65
CA VAL A 371 -1.31 -17.17 6.40
C VAL A 371 -1.63 -17.20 4.91
N PHE A 372 -0.78 -16.59 4.09
CA PHE A 372 -1.00 -16.46 2.65
C PHE A 372 -1.06 -17.82 1.93
N PRO A 373 -0.14 -18.77 2.16
CA PRO A 373 -0.25 -20.10 1.55
C PRO A 373 -1.52 -20.83 1.96
N ALA A 374 -1.89 -20.80 3.25
CA ALA A 374 -3.14 -21.41 3.72
C ALA A 374 -4.37 -20.80 3.04
N MET A 375 -4.41 -19.47 2.90
CA MET A 375 -5.49 -18.77 2.21
C MET A 375 -5.58 -19.16 0.73
N THR A 376 -4.46 -19.23 0.00
CA THR A 376 -4.49 -19.64 -1.41
C THR A 376 -4.94 -21.09 -1.61
N HIS A 377 -4.62 -22.00 -0.68
CA HIS A 377 -5.22 -23.35 -0.66
C HIS A 377 -6.73 -23.28 -0.42
N GLN A 378 -7.17 -22.44 0.52
CA GLN A 378 -8.58 -22.23 0.78
C GLN A 378 -9.34 -21.69 -0.44
N LEU A 379 -8.72 -20.83 -1.26
CA LEU A 379 -9.34 -20.30 -2.47
C LEU A 379 -9.69 -21.39 -3.49
N ALA A 380 -8.87 -22.44 -3.60
CA ALA A 380 -9.19 -23.58 -4.46
C ALA A 380 -10.41 -24.35 -3.95
N GLU A 381 -10.46 -24.62 -2.63
CA GLU A 381 -11.44 -25.53 -2.00
C GLU A 381 -12.76 -24.84 -1.64
N ASN A 382 -12.70 -23.65 -1.06
CA ASN A 382 -13.85 -22.87 -0.58
C ASN A 382 -13.58 -21.36 -0.76
N PRO A 383 -13.94 -20.80 -1.94
CA PRO A 383 -13.77 -19.39 -2.24
C PRO A 383 -14.38 -18.43 -1.21
N ALA A 384 -15.54 -18.76 -0.63
CA ALA A 384 -16.18 -17.91 0.37
C ALA A 384 -15.36 -17.81 1.65
N LEU A 385 -14.88 -18.96 2.15
CA LEU A 385 -14.05 -19.01 3.34
C LEU A 385 -12.70 -18.32 3.12
N PHE A 386 -12.13 -18.37 1.92
CA PHE A 386 -10.96 -17.58 1.56
C PHE A 386 -11.19 -16.08 1.80
N VAL A 387 -12.28 -15.51 1.26
CA VAL A 387 -12.58 -14.08 1.43
C VAL A 387 -12.89 -13.74 2.89
N GLN A 388 -13.57 -14.64 3.62
CA GLN A 388 -13.81 -14.47 5.05
C GLN A 388 -12.51 -14.43 5.86
N ASN A 389 -11.56 -15.31 5.56
CA ASN A 389 -10.25 -15.34 6.22
C ASN A 389 -9.41 -14.08 5.93
N LEU A 390 -9.58 -13.45 4.76
CA LEU A 390 -8.95 -12.16 4.49
C LEU A 390 -9.43 -11.07 5.45
N VAL A 391 -10.68 -11.09 5.91
CA VAL A 391 -11.18 -10.09 6.89
C VAL A 391 -10.47 -10.21 8.24
N GLU A 392 -9.99 -11.39 8.62
CA GLU A 392 -9.24 -11.58 9.86
C GLU A 392 -7.75 -11.24 9.72
N CYS A 393 -7.29 -10.88 8.50
CA CYS A 393 -5.93 -10.42 8.27
C CYS A 393 -5.74 -8.95 8.67
N ASP A 394 -4.50 -8.61 9.03
CA ASP A 394 -4.10 -7.22 9.25
C ASP A 394 -4.28 -6.39 7.97
N VAL A 395 -4.98 -5.25 8.07
CA VAL A 395 -5.22 -4.32 6.96
C VAL A 395 -3.93 -3.81 6.35
N LYS A 396 -2.85 -3.67 7.12
CA LYS A 396 -1.55 -3.30 6.59
C LYS A 396 -1.06 -4.30 5.54
N HIS A 397 -1.22 -5.60 5.80
CA HIS A 397 -0.85 -6.63 4.84
C HIS A 397 -1.82 -6.62 3.65
N LEU A 398 -3.13 -6.58 3.89
CA LEU A 398 -4.12 -6.53 2.82
C LEU A 398 -3.85 -5.37 1.85
N THR A 399 -3.57 -4.18 2.39
CA THR A 399 -3.28 -2.99 1.59
C THR A 399 -1.99 -3.15 0.79
N ALA A 400 -0.93 -3.66 1.42
CA ALA A 400 0.36 -3.81 0.75
C ALA A 400 0.34 -4.84 -0.39
N PHE A 401 -0.48 -5.89 -0.27
CA PHE A 401 -0.58 -6.95 -1.27
C PHE A 401 -1.84 -6.84 -2.15
N GLN A 402 -2.63 -5.77 -2.02
CA GLN A 402 -3.93 -5.60 -2.69
C GLN A 402 -3.82 -5.72 -4.21
N THR A 403 -3.30 -4.68 -4.84
CA THR A 403 -3.24 -4.53 -6.29
C THR A 403 -2.41 -5.61 -6.97
N PRO A 404 -1.21 -5.98 -6.46
CA PRO A 404 -0.38 -6.93 -7.18
C PRO A 404 -0.89 -8.38 -7.10
N PHE A 405 -1.62 -8.77 -6.04
CA PHE A 405 -1.96 -10.18 -5.81
C PHE A 405 -3.40 -10.40 -5.32
N ILE A 406 -3.78 -9.82 -4.18
CA ILE A 406 -5.04 -10.18 -3.48
C ILE A 406 -6.28 -9.83 -4.31
N GLN A 407 -6.29 -8.69 -5.01
CA GLN A 407 -7.45 -8.28 -5.82
C GLN A 407 -7.81 -9.33 -6.88
N ASN A 408 -6.80 -9.86 -7.59
CA ASN A 408 -7.00 -10.89 -8.60
C ASN A 408 -7.53 -12.20 -7.98
N MET A 409 -7.03 -12.56 -6.81
CA MET A 409 -7.50 -13.73 -6.06
C MET A 409 -8.95 -13.55 -5.56
N CYS A 410 -9.32 -12.35 -5.11
CA CYS A 410 -10.70 -12.04 -4.74
C CYS A 410 -11.64 -12.09 -5.96
N ASN A 411 -11.22 -11.55 -7.11
CA ASN A 411 -11.99 -11.62 -8.34
C ASN A 411 -12.21 -13.09 -8.78
N GLU A 412 -11.17 -13.94 -8.68
CA GLU A 412 -11.31 -15.39 -8.89
C GLU A 412 -12.32 -15.99 -7.90
N ALA A 413 -12.23 -15.62 -6.62
CA ALA A 413 -13.12 -16.13 -5.59
C ALA A 413 -14.57 -15.78 -5.90
N PHE A 414 -14.87 -14.49 -6.07
CA PHE A 414 -16.21 -13.98 -6.33
C PHE A 414 -16.81 -14.56 -7.62
N SER A 415 -16.01 -14.75 -8.67
CA SER A 415 -16.47 -15.38 -9.92
C SER A 415 -16.92 -16.84 -9.76
N ARG A 416 -16.53 -17.49 -8.66
CA ARG A 416 -16.84 -18.89 -8.34
C ARG A 416 -17.87 -19.04 -7.23
N PHE A 417 -18.37 -17.95 -6.65
CA PHE A 417 -19.37 -18.03 -5.60
C PHE A 417 -20.67 -18.65 -6.14
N SER A 418 -21.10 -19.73 -5.51
CA SER A 418 -22.47 -20.22 -5.67
C SER A 418 -23.47 -19.27 -4.99
N PRO A 419 -24.78 -19.41 -5.25
CA PRO A 419 -25.78 -18.63 -4.54
C PRO A 419 -25.73 -18.81 -3.00
N LEU A 420 -25.33 -19.99 -2.53
CA LEU A 420 -25.14 -20.25 -1.09
C LEU A 420 -23.89 -19.56 -0.53
N ASP A 421 -22.80 -19.51 -1.30
CA ASP A 421 -21.58 -18.79 -0.94
C ASP A 421 -21.83 -17.30 -0.82
N TRP A 422 -22.55 -16.72 -1.79
CA TRP A 422 -22.96 -15.33 -1.74
C TRP A 422 -23.79 -15.02 -0.51
N ARG A 423 -24.76 -15.87 -0.16
CA ARG A 423 -25.55 -15.72 1.06
C ARG A 423 -24.67 -15.76 2.32
N SER A 424 -23.82 -16.77 2.45
CA SER A 424 -22.94 -16.90 3.62
C SER A 424 -21.98 -15.72 3.76
N PHE A 425 -21.39 -15.27 2.65
CA PHE A 425 -20.52 -14.10 2.61
C PHE A 425 -21.28 -12.82 2.98
N ASN A 426 -22.48 -12.63 2.45
CA ASN A 426 -23.35 -11.50 2.77
C ASN A 426 -23.69 -11.44 4.26
N GLU A 427 -24.12 -12.57 4.84
CA GLU A 427 -24.40 -12.68 6.29
C GLU A 427 -23.15 -12.33 7.13
N PHE A 428 -21.97 -12.80 6.70
CA PHE A 428 -20.71 -12.46 7.34
C PHE A 428 -20.39 -10.96 7.27
N MET A 429 -20.55 -10.32 6.10
CA MET A 429 -20.18 -8.93 5.89
C MET A 429 -21.03 -7.95 6.71
N ILE A 430 -22.26 -8.30 7.09
CA ILE A 430 -23.12 -7.51 8.01
C ILE A 430 -22.36 -7.15 9.29
N HIS A 431 -21.57 -8.09 9.81
CA HIS A 431 -20.86 -7.91 11.07
C HIS A 431 -19.46 -7.30 10.88
N GLN A 432 -18.89 -7.43 9.68
CA GLN A 432 -17.49 -7.14 9.43
C GLN A 432 -17.23 -5.78 8.79
N GLN A 433 -18.20 -5.17 8.10
CA GLN A 433 -18.06 -3.83 7.49
C GLN A 433 -17.70 -2.72 8.49
N ARG A 434 -17.92 -2.96 9.80
CA ARG A 434 -17.50 -2.03 10.85
C ARG A 434 -15.98 -2.02 11.04
N ARG A 435 -15.29 -3.12 10.71
CA ARG A 435 -13.83 -3.27 10.84
C ARG A 435 -13.12 -2.74 9.59
N PRO A 436 -11.91 -2.17 9.73
CA PRO A 436 -11.10 -1.73 8.60
C PRO A 436 -10.90 -2.79 7.49
N SER A 437 -10.67 -4.05 7.87
CA SER A 437 -10.49 -5.16 6.91
C SER A 437 -11.77 -5.53 6.18
N GLY A 438 -12.92 -5.53 6.86
CA GLY A 438 -14.22 -5.71 6.20
C GLY A 438 -14.51 -4.59 5.20
N ARG A 439 -14.18 -3.34 5.52
CA ARG A 439 -14.30 -2.22 4.56
C ARG A 439 -13.40 -2.42 3.34
N PHE A 440 -12.18 -2.91 3.58
CA PHE A 440 -11.25 -3.24 2.52
C PHE A 440 -11.80 -4.32 1.58
N ILE A 441 -12.38 -5.40 2.11
CA ILE A 441 -13.04 -6.44 1.30
C ILE A 441 -14.25 -5.88 0.55
N ALA A 442 -15.07 -5.04 1.20
CA ALA A 442 -16.23 -4.43 0.56
C ALA A 442 -15.85 -3.57 -0.64
N ARG A 443 -14.68 -2.90 -0.59
CA ARG A 443 -14.11 -2.20 -1.76
C ARG A 443 -13.77 -3.15 -2.89
N MET A 444 -13.04 -4.22 -2.61
CA MET A 444 -12.66 -5.18 -3.66
C MET A 444 -13.90 -5.86 -4.28
N LEU A 445 -14.93 -6.09 -3.47
CA LEU A 445 -16.23 -6.57 -3.92
C LEU A 445 -16.91 -5.56 -4.84
N HIS A 446 -16.95 -4.29 -4.44
CA HIS A 446 -17.50 -3.21 -5.26
C HIS A 446 -16.80 -3.15 -6.62
N ASP A 447 -15.47 -3.12 -6.64
CA ASP A 447 -14.67 -3.07 -7.88
C ASP A 447 -14.91 -4.29 -8.79
N PHE A 448 -15.24 -5.45 -8.22
CA PHE A 448 -15.61 -6.65 -8.97
C PHE A 448 -17.05 -6.61 -9.50
N ILE A 449 -17.99 -6.06 -8.74
CA ILE A 449 -19.43 -6.14 -9.01
C ILE A 449 -19.95 -4.96 -9.84
N ASP A 450 -19.28 -3.80 -9.84
CA ASP A 450 -19.78 -2.55 -10.44
C ASP A 450 -20.34 -2.74 -11.87
N SER A 451 -19.64 -3.50 -12.73
CA SER A 451 -20.08 -3.75 -14.11
C SER A 451 -21.10 -4.89 -14.31
N GLN A 452 -21.42 -5.65 -13.27
CA GLN A 452 -22.20 -6.90 -13.32
C GLN A 452 -23.17 -7.06 -12.14
N ILE A 453 -23.54 -5.96 -11.48
CA ILE A 453 -24.38 -5.98 -10.27
C ILE A 453 -25.73 -6.64 -10.53
N GLU A 454 -26.36 -6.39 -11.67
CA GLU A 454 -27.65 -6.98 -12.02
C GLU A 454 -27.56 -8.51 -12.11
N ASP A 455 -26.53 -9.03 -12.80
CA ASP A 455 -26.28 -10.47 -12.92
C ASP A 455 -26.05 -11.13 -11.56
N VAL A 456 -25.29 -10.48 -10.68
CA VAL A 456 -25.04 -10.98 -9.33
C VAL A 456 -26.33 -10.98 -8.52
N LEU A 457 -27.11 -9.90 -8.53
CA LEU A 457 -28.39 -9.83 -7.81
C LEU A 457 -29.40 -10.87 -8.31
N ASP A 458 -29.43 -11.16 -9.60
CA ASP A 458 -30.29 -12.20 -10.18
C ASP A 458 -29.87 -13.60 -9.74
N SER A 459 -28.57 -13.83 -9.50
CA SER A 459 -28.05 -15.11 -9.01
C SER A 459 -28.40 -15.41 -7.53
N LEU A 460 -28.74 -14.39 -6.73
CA LEU A 460 -29.07 -14.57 -5.32
C LEU A 460 -30.45 -15.20 -5.14
N ILE A 461 -30.57 -16.13 -4.18
CA ILE A 461 -31.83 -16.91 -4.03
C ILE A 461 -32.94 -16.03 -3.45
N SER A 462 -32.71 -15.40 -2.30
CA SER A 462 -33.76 -14.68 -1.57
C SER A 462 -33.72 -13.17 -1.84
N HIS A 463 -34.85 -12.50 -1.60
CA HIS A 463 -34.88 -11.05 -1.63
C HIS A 463 -34.03 -10.41 -0.51
N SER A 464 -33.95 -11.08 0.65
CA SER A 464 -33.09 -10.66 1.76
C SER A 464 -31.61 -10.62 1.37
N ASP A 465 -31.14 -11.58 0.55
CA ASP A 465 -29.75 -11.63 0.07
C ASP A 465 -29.46 -10.46 -0.88
N ARG A 466 -30.39 -10.16 -1.80
CA ARG A 466 -30.30 -9.03 -2.74
C ARG A 466 -30.25 -7.69 -2.02
N LEU A 467 -31.15 -7.50 -1.06
CA LEU A 467 -31.14 -6.32 -0.20
C LEU A 467 -29.80 -6.20 0.52
N ASN A 468 -29.32 -7.28 1.15
CA ASN A 468 -28.08 -7.22 1.91
C ASN A 468 -26.84 -6.91 1.05
N MET A 469 -26.78 -7.43 -0.17
CA MET A 469 -25.73 -7.07 -1.14
C MET A 469 -25.77 -5.57 -1.45
N CYS A 470 -26.95 -5.02 -1.76
CA CYS A 470 -27.11 -3.58 -2.03
C CYS A 470 -26.73 -2.72 -0.81
N LEU A 471 -27.10 -3.15 0.40
CA LEU A 471 -26.73 -2.44 1.63
C LEU A 471 -25.22 -2.50 1.87
N THR A 472 -24.59 -3.65 1.64
CA THR A 472 -23.14 -3.83 1.78
C THR A 472 -22.37 -2.87 0.89
N LEU A 473 -22.73 -2.81 -0.39
CA LEU A 473 -22.10 -1.92 -1.36
C LEU A 473 -22.43 -0.46 -1.07
N GLY A 474 -23.67 -0.15 -0.72
CA GLY A 474 -24.06 1.22 -0.40
C GLY A 474 -23.38 1.78 0.85
N TRP A 475 -23.24 0.98 1.92
CA TRP A 475 -22.46 1.38 3.12
C TRP A 475 -20.98 1.57 2.82
N HIS A 476 -20.42 0.74 1.92
CA HIS A 476 -19.06 0.95 1.44
C HIS A 476 -18.93 2.30 0.71
N MET A 477 -19.83 2.58 -0.23
CA MET A 477 -19.82 3.83 -0.99
C MET A 477 -19.99 5.05 -0.09
N ASP A 478 -20.88 5.00 0.88
CA ASP A 478 -21.09 6.09 1.83
C ASP A 478 -19.80 6.47 2.56
N GLN A 479 -19.07 5.47 3.04
CA GLN A 479 -17.79 5.65 3.74
C GLN A 479 -16.66 6.18 2.84
N GLN A 480 -16.74 5.97 1.52
CA GLN A 480 -15.80 6.50 0.55
C GLN A 480 -16.28 7.83 -0.08
N GLY A 481 -17.46 8.33 0.29
CA GLY A 481 -18.07 9.52 -0.34
C GLY A 481 -18.54 9.29 -1.78
N GLY A 482 -18.82 8.03 -2.15
CA GLY A 482 -19.30 7.62 -3.47
C GLY A 482 -20.83 7.69 -3.64
N ASP A 483 -21.31 7.25 -4.81
CA ASP A 483 -22.76 7.23 -5.12
C ASP A 483 -23.49 6.04 -4.48
N VAL A 484 -24.06 6.29 -3.31
CA VAL A 484 -24.91 5.32 -2.59
C VAL A 484 -26.24 5.05 -3.33
N TYR A 485 -26.76 6.01 -4.09
CA TYR A 485 -28.09 5.89 -4.70
C TYR A 485 -28.13 4.90 -5.84
N SER A 486 -27.01 4.70 -6.54
CA SER A 486 -26.91 3.64 -7.55
C SER A 486 -27.30 2.28 -6.98
N PHE A 487 -26.93 1.98 -5.72
CA PHE A 487 -27.33 0.75 -5.03
C PHE A 487 -28.73 0.81 -4.42
N LEU A 488 -29.12 1.95 -3.82
CA LEU A 488 -30.46 2.08 -3.23
C LEU A 488 -31.59 2.01 -4.25
N LYS A 489 -31.37 2.46 -5.49
CA LYS A 489 -32.35 2.40 -6.59
C LYS A 489 -32.62 0.97 -7.08
N LEU A 490 -31.67 0.05 -6.86
CA LEU A 490 -31.86 -1.37 -7.19
C LEU A 490 -32.80 -2.07 -6.21
N VAL A 491 -32.93 -1.54 -4.98
CA VAL A 491 -33.77 -2.13 -3.94
C VAL A 491 -35.25 -2.01 -4.29
N LYS A 492 -35.93 -3.15 -4.31
CA LYS A 492 -37.39 -3.23 -4.55
C LYS A 492 -38.16 -3.33 -3.24
N ARG A 493 -39.42 -2.90 -3.24
CA ARG A 493 -40.30 -2.94 -2.07
C ARG A 493 -40.48 -4.36 -1.55
N GLU A 494 -40.74 -5.33 -2.44
CA GLU A 494 -40.90 -6.72 -2.05
C GLU A 494 -39.69 -7.29 -1.29
N TRP A 495 -38.49 -6.73 -1.51
CA TRP A 495 -37.30 -7.15 -0.78
C TRP A 495 -37.27 -6.67 0.66
N LEU A 496 -37.78 -5.46 0.91
CA LEU A 496 -37.90 -4.89 2.25
C LEU A 496 -39.05 -5.55 3.03
N ASP A 497 -40.11 -5.98 2.35
CA ASP A 497 -41.25 -6.66 2.96
C ASP A 497 -40.84 -8.04 3.54
N GLU A 498 -39.90 -8.74 2.90
CA GLU A 498 -39.35 -10.02 3.35
C GLU A 498 -38.12 -9.89 4.27
N ALA A 499 -37.53 -8.70 4.36
CA ALA A 499 -36.28 -8.48 5.07
C ALA A 499 -36.44 -8.54 6.59
N SER A 500 -35.35 -8.95 7.26
CA SER A 500 -35.27 -8.84 8.72
C SER A 500 -35.41 -7.39 9.17
N LYS A 501 -35.91 -7.23 10.40
CA LYS A 501 -36.04 -5.95 11.10
C LYS A 501 -34.76 -5.09 11.00
N SER A 502 -33.61 -5.70 11.26
CA SER A 502 -32.29 -5.05 11.19
C SER A 502 -31.94 -4.55 9.79
N MET A 503 -32.24 -5.31 8.74
CA MET A 503 -31.94 -4.93 7.35
C MET A 503 -32.81 -3.77 6.87
N ARG A 504 -34.10 -3.74 7.25
CA ARG A 504 -34.99 -2.61 6.96
C ARG A 504 -34.46 -1.31 7.60
N LEU A 505 -34.07 -1.37 8.87
CA LEU A 505 -33.44 -0.23 9.55
C LEU A 505 -32.11 0.18 8.94
N SER A 506 -31.33 -0.77 8.45
CA SER A 506 -30.06 -0.50 7.75
C SER A 506 -30.30 0.23 6.44
N TRP A 507 -31.28 -0.18 5.64
CA TRP A 507 -31.69 0.53 4.42
C TRP A 507 -32.17 1.96 4.71
N LEU A 508 -33.01 2.11 5.73
CA LEU A 508 -33.51 3.40 6.16
C LEU A 508 -32.37 4.32 6.61
N SER A 509 -31.43 3.78 7.38
CA SER A 509 -30.24 4.49 7.84
C SER A 509 -29.38 4.93 6.66
N LEU A 510 -29.02 4.00 5.77
CA LEU A 510 -28.19 4.28 4.61
C LEU A 510 -28.84 5.32 3.67
N THR A 511 -30.14 5.20 3.41
CA THR A 511 -30.91 6.17 2.62
C THR A 511 -30.91 7.55 3.27
N THR A 512 -31.07 7.59 4.60
CA THR A 512 -31.04 8.85 5.35
C THR A 512 -29.66 9.49 5.26
N MET A 513 -28.61 8.69 5.47
CA MET A 513 -27.22 9.13 5.43
C MET A 513 -26.80 9.63 4.07
N ALA A 514 -27.10 8.89 3.00
CA ALA A 514 -26.80 9.30 1.63
C ALA A 514 -27.39 10.68 1.31
N ARG A 515 -28.64 10.91 1.72
CA ARG A 515 -29.31 12.22 1.56
C ARG A 515 -28.65 13.31 2.39
N GLN A 516 -28.28 13.02 3.64
CA GLN A 516 -27.60 13.98 4.50
C GLN A 516 -26.20 14.33 3.98
N ASN A 517 -25.48 13.35 3.44
CA ASN A 517 -24.16 13.54 2.82
C ASN A 517 -24.25 14.33 1.51
N GLU A 518 -25.40 14.33 0.83
CA GLU A 518 -25.72 15.24 -0.27
C GLU A 518 -26.32 16.58 0.17
N PHE A 519 -26.46 16.82 1.48
CA PHE A 519 -27.18 17.96 2.05
C PHE A 519 -28.60 18.13 1.47
N ASN A 520 -29.21 17.03 1.05
CA ASN A 520 -30.58 16.97 0.59
C ASN A 520 -31.50 16.75 1.78
N PHE A 521 -31.75 17.84 2.51
CA PHE A 521 -32.58 17.80 3.71
C PHE A 521 -34.08 17.88 3.43
N GLU A 522 -34.52 18.15 2.20
CA GLU A 522 -35.94 18.18 1.84
C GLU A 522 -36.59 16.83 2.22
N ILE A 523 -37.55 16.81 3.14
CA ILE A 523 -38.29 15.57 3.40
C ILE A 523 -39.29 15.36 2.27
N ARG A 524 -38.79 14.75 1.19
CA ARG A 524 -39.62 13.96 0.29
C ARG A 524 -39.72 12.60 0.92
N SER A 525 -40.75 12.37 1.72
CA SER A 525 -41.01 11.08 2.35
C SER A 525 -41.56 10.05 1.37
N ALA A 526 -41.84 10.45 0.12
CA ALA A 526 -42.28 9.57 -0.97
C ALA A 526 -41.49 8.25 -1.05
N PRO A 527 -40.15 8.23 -0.92
CA PRO A 527 -39.38 6.97 -0.89
C PRO A 527 -39.76 6.10 0.31
N PHE A 528 -39.91 6.68 1.51
CA PHE A 528 -40.30 5.94 2.72
C PHE A 528 -41.74 5.40 2.65
N VAL A 529 -42.64 6.14 2.01
CA VAL A 529 -44.02 5.67 1.72
C VAL A 529 -44.00 4.54 0.70
N SER A 530 -43.28 4.73 -0.41
CA SER A 530 -43.16 3.72 -1.48
C SER A 530 -42.57 2.40 -0.98
N MET A 531 -41.65 2.48 0.01
CA MET A 531 -40.98 1.35 0.64
C MET A 531 -41.69 0.84 1.91
N GLY A 532 -42.88 1.35 2.24
CA GLY A 532 -43.72 0.82 3.32
C GLY A 532 -43.26 1.15 4.75
N PHE A 533 -42.42 2.18 4.94
CA PHE A 533 -42.06 2.70 6.27
C PHE A 533 -43.06 3.73 6.80
N LEU A 534 -43.80 4.40 5.91
CA LEU A 534 -44.84 5.38 6.24
C LEU A 534 -46.11 5.09 5.44
N GLU A 535 -47.26 5.35 6.04
CA GLU A 535 -48.56 5.24 5.35
C GLU A 535 -48.82 6.45 4.44
N ASN A 536 -48.40 7.64 4.89
CA ASN A 536 -48.63 8.91 4.22
C ASN A 536 -47.33 9.70 4.13
N GLU A 537 -47.27 10.61 3.16
CA GLU A 537 -46.16 11.54 3.08
C GLU A 537 -46.17 12.52 4.25
N LEU A 538 -44.99 12.79 4.80
CA LEU A 538 -44.73 13.79 5.82
C LEU A 538 -43.94 14.92 5.19
N SER A 539 -44.45 16.13 5.33
CA SER A 539 -43.88 17.35 4.77
C SER A 539 -43.39 18.33 5.85
N THR A 540 -43.88 18.18 7.10
CA THR A 540 -43.58 19.11 8.19
C THR A 540 -43.21 18.41 9.50
N PRO A 541 -42.39 19.06 10.36
CA PRO A 541 -42.10 18.59 11.71
C PRO A 541 -43.37 18.30 12.53
N ARG A 542 -44.41 19.12 12.37
CA ARG A 542 -45.69 18.94 13.07
C ARG A 542 -46.38 17.62 12.72
N GLU A 543 -46.34 17.20 11.45
CA GLU A 543 -46.91 15.92 11.02
C GLU A 543 -46.14 14.74 11.62
N LEU A 544 -44.81 14.83 11.72
CA LEU A 544 -44.01 13.81 12.40
C LEU A 544 -44.30 13.74 13.91
N LEU A 545 -44.47 14.90 14.56
CA LEU A 545 -44.85 14.96 15.97
C LEU A 545 -46.24 14.35 16.20
N GLN A 546 -47.19 14.65 15.33
CA GLN A 546 -48.53 14.07 15.39
C GLN A 546 -48.47 12.54 15.22
N LEU A 547 -47.73 12.07 14.21
CA LEU A 547 -47.52 10.64 13.97
C LEU A 547 -46.92 9.93 15.21
N LEU A 548 -45.94 10.56 15.86
CA LEU A 548 -45.32 10.05 17.09
C LEU A 548 -46.28 10.02 18.29
N ASN A 549 -47.11 11.06 18.45
CA ASN A 549 -48.12 11.13 19.51
C ASN A 549 -49.25 10.12 19.32
N ASP A 550 -49.59 9.80 18.07
CA ASP A 550 -50.63 8.81 17.73
C ASP A 550 -50.16 7.36 17.94
N ALA A 551 -48.85 7.12 17.95
CA ALA A 551 -48.26 5.82 18.23
C ALA A 551 -48.45 5.44 19.71
N LYS A 552 -49.47 4.64 20.01
CA LYS A 552 -49.69 4.06 21.34
C LYS A 552 -48.64 2.99 21.65
N ASN A 553 -47.50 3.42 22.22
CA ASN A 553 -46.29 2.63 22.50
C ASN A 553 -45.41 2.40 21.27
N PRO A 554 -44.67 3.42 20.81
CA PRO A 554 -43.77 3.27 19.68
C PRO A 554 -42.65 2.29 20.02
N ASP A 555 -42.46 1.29 19.15
CA ASP A 555 -41.33 0.37 19.29
C ASP A 555 -40.02 1.05 18.85
N SER A 556 -38.88 0.38 19.11
CA SER A 556 -37.57 0.96 18.79
C SER A 556 -37.38 1.27 17.30
N ASP A 557 -38.13 0.65 16.40
CA ASP A 557 -37.96 0.85 14.96
C ASP A 557 -38.69 2.07 14.47
N PHE A 558 -39.93 2.21 14.92
CA PHE A 558 -40.68 3.40 14.71
C PHE A 558 -39.95 4.62 15.31
N MET A 559 -39.35 4.46 16.49
CA MET A 559 -38.50 5.50 17.08
C MET A 559 -37.25 5.78 16.25
N ASN A 560 -36.56 4.75 15.74
CA ASN A 560 -35.42 4.93 14.83
C ASN A 560 -35.83 5.70 13.56
N LEU A 561 -36.98 5.36 12.96
CA LEU A 561 -37.52 6.09 11.82
C LEU A 561 -37.80 7.55 12.17
N CYS A 562 -38.49 7.81 13.28
CA CYS A 562 -38.76 9.17 13.73
C CYS A 562 -37.48 9.95 14.02
N ALA A 563 -36.46 9.32 14.62
CA ALA A 563 -35.16 9.93 14.87
C ALA A 563 -34.44 10.33 13.56
N LYS A 564 -34.46 9.45 12.55
CA LYS A 564 -33.89 9.73 11.23
C LYS A 564 -34.64 10.86 10.52
N LEU A 565 -35.96 10.85 10.54
CA LEU A 565 -36.79 11.92 9.96
C LEU A 565 -36.63 13.25 10.71
N PHE A 566 -36.56 13.22 12.04
CA PHE A 566 -36.26 14.38 12.87
C PHE A 566 -34.95 15.03 12.45
N SER A 567 -33.91 14.25 12.18
CA SER A 567 -32.61 14.81 11.79
C SER A 567 -32.74 15.67 10.53
N PHE A 568 -33.45 15.21 9.49
CA PHE A 568 -33.70 16.01 8.30
C PHE A 568 -34.40 17.35 8.61
N PHE A 569 -35.46 17.32 9.41
CA PHE A 569 -36.17 18.53 9.81
C PHE A 569 -35.31 19.48 10.63
N ALA A 570 -34.51 18.94 11.55
CA ALA A 570 -33.60 19.74 12.34
C ALA A 570 -32.66 20.51 11.41
N PHE A 571 -32.07 19.85 10.41
CA PHE A 571 -31.14 20.44 9.42
C PHE A 571 -31.74 21.47 8.46
N GLN A 572 -33.06 21.54 8.35
CA GLN A 572 -33.72 22.57 7.57
C GLN A 572 -33.85 23.87 8.37
N PRO A 573 -33.55 25.04 7.79
CA PRO A 573 -33.92 26.31 8.40
C PRO A 573 -35.44 26.43 8.44
N GLN A 574 -36.01 26.65 9.63
CA GLN A 574 -37.44 26.86 9.83
C GLN A 574 -37.71 28.33 10.07
N GLN A 575 -38.70 28.89 9.38
CA GLN A 575 -39.15 30.27 9.62
C GLN A 575 -40.45 30.33 10.39
N ASP A 576 -41.25 29.25 10.36
CA ASP A 576 -42.53 29.16 11.06
C ASP A 576 -42.31 28.79 12.54
N PRO A 577 -42.69 29.65 13.50
CA PRO A 577 -42.59 29.36 14.94
C PRO A 577 -43.29 28.07 15.37
N VAL A 578 -44.38 27.68 14.68
CA VAL A 578 -45.10 26.44 14.97
C VAL A 578 -44.23 25.23 14.63
N GLN A 579 -43.49 25.28 13.52
CA GLN A 579 -42.58 24.20 13.12
C GLN A 579 -41.35 24.15 14.01
N ILE A 580 -40.80 25.30 14.40
CA ILE A 580 -39.71 25.39 15.38
C ILE A 580 -40.13 24.75 16.71
N GLY A 581 -41.32 25.06 17.21
CA GLY A 581 -41.90 24.45 18.41
C GLY A 581 -42.06 22.94 18.27
N ALA A 582 -42.57 22.46 17.14
CA ALA A 582 -42.72 21.03 16.87
C ALA A 582 -41.37 20.28 16.85
N ILE A 583 -40.30 20.86 16.30
CA ILE A 583 -38.95 20.26 16.36
C ILE A 583 -38.45 20.19 17.81
N SER A 584 -38.66 21.24 18.61
CA SER A 584 -38.30 21.24 20.03
C SER A 584 -39.00 20.09 20.77
N ASP A 585 -40.30 19.93 20.56
CA ASP A 585 -41.08 18.88 21.23
C ASP A 585 -40.72 17.48 20.73
N LEU A 586 -40.46 17.30 19.43
CA LEU A 586 -39.90 16.05 18.90
C LEU A 586 -38.58 15.69 19.57
N ASN A 587 -37.67 16.65 19.72
CA ASN A 587 -36.38 16.40 20.37
C ASN A 587 -36.57 15.93 21.82
N LYS A 588 -37.47 16.56 22.60
CA LYS A 588 -37.78 16.14 23.97
C LYS A 588 -38.23 14.69 24.01
N VAL A 589 -39.12 14.27 23.10
CA VAL A 589 -39.58 12.88 23.04
C VAL A 589 -38.44 11.92 22.71
N LEU A 590 -37.60 12.25 21.73
CA LEU A 590 -36.47 11.41 21.31
C LEU A 590 -35.40 11.29 22.40
N VAL A 591 -35.08 12.38 23.11
CA VAL A 591 -34.11 12.35 24.22
C VAL A 591 -34.65 11.57 25.40
N ALA A 592 -35.95 11.66 25.70
CA ALA A 592 -36.57 10.96 26.82
C ALA A 592 -36.81 9.45 26.57
N TYR A 593 -36.76 9.01 25.31
CA TYR A 593 -37.01 7.60 24.96
C TYR A 593 -35.94 6.66 25.55
N GLN A 594 -36.37 5.50 26.04
CA GLN A 594 -35.48 4.48 26.59
C GLN A 594 -34.83 3.66 25.48
N TRP A 595 -33.83 4.25 24.81
CA TRP A 595 -33.08 3.57 23.76
C TRP A 595 -32.34 2.33 24.31
N PRO A 596 -32.14 1.29 23.48
CA PRO A 596 -31.36 0.11 23.88
C PRO A 596 -29.92 0.45 24.32
N HIS A 597 -29.36 1.54 23.80
CA HIS A 597 -28.04 2.05 24.16
C HIS A 597 -28.13 3.53 24.54
N GLN A 598 -27.67 3.89 25.74
CA GLN A 598 -27.70 5.27 26.27
C GLN A 598 -26.94 6.29 25.40
N ARG A 599 -26.02 5.82 24.56
CA ARG A 599 -25.34 6.64 23.56
C ARG A 599 -26.32 7.34 22.61
N GLU A 600 -27.48 6.74 22.32
CA GLU A 600 -28.49 7.37 21.47
C GLU A 600 -29.17 8.55 22.15
N ASN A 601 -29.46 8.45 23.46
CA ASN A 601 -29.95 9.60 24.23
C ASN A 601 -28.95 10.76 24.21
N ARG A 602 -27.66 10.46 24.45
CA ARG A 602 -26.58 11.46 24.41
C ARG A 602 -26.49 12.16 23.06
N ARG A 603 -26.58 11.39 21.97
CA ARG A 603 -26.63 11.91 20.60
C ARG A 603 -27.81 12.86 20.40
N HIS A 604 -29.03 12.46 20.77
CA HIS A 604 -30.20 13.30 20.62
C HIS A 604 -30.14 14.58 21.47
N ALA A 605 -29.48 14.54 22.63
CA ALA A 605 -29.22 15.73 23.43
C ALA A 605 -28.29 16.70 22.68
N ILE A 606 -27.17 16.21 22.14
CA ILE A 606 -26.26 17.02 21.32
C ILE A 606 -26.99 17.63 20.11
N TYR A 607 -27.78 16.83 19.37
CA TYR A 607 -28.52 17.33 18.21
C TYR A 607 -29.56 18.39 18.54
N GLY A 608 -30.32 18.16 19.61
CA GLY A 608 -31.29 19.14 20.08
C GLY A 608 -30.62 20.45 20.44
N ALA A 609 -29.44 20.39 21.05
CA ALA A 609 -28.67 21.57 21.38
C ALA A 609 -28.11 22.28 20.14
N GLU A 610 -27.48 21.56 19.21
CA GLU A 610 -26.95 22.15 17.98
C GLU A 610 -28.05 22.82 17.14
N TRP A 611 -29.23 22.20 17.08
CA TRP A 611 -30.40 22.78 16.45
C TRP A 611 -30.87 24.05 17.18
N ALA A 612 -31.02 24.00 18.51
CA ALA A 612 -31.48 25.15 19.29
C ALA A 612 -30.51 26.34 19.15
N LEU A 613 -29.20 26.09 19.08
CA LEU A 613 -28.20 27.12 18.86
C LEU A 613 -28.40 27.92 17.56
N ASP A 614 -29.03 27.36 16.53
CA ASP A 614 -29.34 28.10 15.31
C ASP A 614 -30.48 29.12 15.45
N TYR A 615 -31.28 29.02 16.51
CA TYR A 615 -32.42 29.90 16.78
C TYR A 615 -32.18 30.85 17.95
N VAL A 616 -30.95 30.90 18.49
CA VAL A 616 -30.60 31.76 19.63
C VAL A 616 -30.83 33.24 19.33
N LEU A 617 -30.58 33.68 18.09
CA LEU A 617 -30.88 35.05 17.66
C LEU A 617 -32.38 35.40 17.73
N ASN A 618 -33.26 34.41 17.75
CA ASN A 618 -34.71 34.61 17.82
C ASN A 618 -35.22 34.66 19.27
N SER A 619 -34.58 33.94 20.20
CA SER A 619 -34.93 33.96 21.63
C SER A 619 -33.81 33.36 22.51
N GLU A 620 -33.57 33.98 23.67
CA GLU A 620 -32.71 33.47 24.74
C GLU A 620 -33.17 32.08 25.24
N ASP A 621 -34.45 31.74 25.10
CA ASP A 621 -34.96 30.43 25.51
C ASP A 621 -34.30 29.28 24.73
N PHE A 622 -33.91 29.50 23.48
CA PHE A 622 -33.18 28.50 22.70
C PHE A 622 -31.76 28.28 23.23
N PHE A 623 -31.12 29.32 23.76
CA PHE A 623 -29.84 29.18 24.43
C PHE A 623 -29.98 28.31 25.68
N LYS A 624 -31.02 28.54 26.49
CA LYS A 624 -31.32 27.71 27.67
C LYS A 624 -31.65 26.27 27.32
N ILE A 625 -32.36 26.03 26.22
CA ILE A 625 -32.61 24.67 25.71
C ILE A 625 -31.30 23.99 25.32
N ALA A 626 -30.42 24.69 24.61
CA ALA A 626 -29.12 24.14 24.22
C ALA A 626 -28.24 23.81 25.43
N GLU A 627 -28.18 24.72 26.42
CA GLU A 627 -27.45 24.50 27.67
C GLU A 627 -28.02 23.31 28.44
N HIS A 628 -29.35 23.24 28.58
CA HIS A 628 -30.00 22.14 29.27
C HIS A 628 -29.71 20.78 28.61
N ASN A 629 -29.77 20.73 27.29
CA ASN A 629 -29.47 19.52 26.54
C ASN A 629 -28.00 19.07 26.72
N LEU A 630 -27.03 19.98 26.62
CA LEU A 630 -25.59 19.63 26.68
C LEU A 630 -25.07 19.38 28.10
N PHE A 631 -25.61 20.06 29.10
CA PHE A 631 -25.09 20.02 30.48
C PHE A 631 -25.99 19.27 31.47
N HIS A 632 -27.27 19.09 31.18
CA HIS A 632 -28.16 18.29 32.02
C HIS A 632 -28.52 16.95 31.37
N LEU A 633 -29.18 16.97 30.21
CA LEU A 633 -29.66 15.71 29.59
C LEU A 633 -28.50 14.83 29.14
N PHE A 634 -27.51 15.37 28.43
CA PHE A 634 -26.33 14.58 28.03
C PHE A 634 -25.64 13.91 29.22
N HIS A 635 -25.46 14.65 30.32
CA HIS A 635 -24.80 14.15 31.53
C HIS A 635 -25.63 13.10 32.27
N GLN A 636 -26.96 13.22 32.25
CA GLN A 636 -27.88 12.22 32.83
C GLN A 636 -27.70 10.83 32.19
N TYR A 637 -27.25 10.78 30.93
CA TYR A 637 -27.05 9.53 30.18
C TYR A 637 -25.58 9.10 30.10
N LEU A 638 -24.68 9.67 30.90
CA LEU A 638 -23.33 9.13 31.09
C LEU A 638 -23.40 7.86 31.96
N GLY A 639 -22.68 6.81 31.55
CA GLY A 639 -22.52 5.60 32.33
C GLY A 639 -21.67 5.83 33.58
N SER A 640 -21.69 4.85 34.50
CA SER A 640 -20.83 4.90 35.71
C SER A 640 -19.35 4.95 35.31
N GLY A 641 -18.65 6.02 35.71
CA GLY A 641 -17.24 6.24 35.37
C GLY A 641 -16.99 6.86 34.00
N GLU A 642 -18.05 7.15 33.22
CA GLU A 642 -17.93 7.94 31.99
C GLU A 642 -17.89 9.43 32.32
N THR A 643 -17.05 10.18 31.59
CA THR A 643 -16.91 11.64 31.66
C THR A 643 -17.27 12.26 30.31
N THR A 644 -17.42 13.59 30.23
CA THR A 644 -17.56 14.29 28.93
C THR A 644 -16.39 14.04 27.98
N SER A 645 -15.19 13.78 28.51
CA SER A 645 -14.03 13.34 27.71
C SER A 645 -14.19 11.94 27.09
N SER A 646 -15.19 11.15 27.47
CA SER A 646 -15.47 9.87 26.82
C SER A 646 -16.29 10.00 25.52
N ASP A 647 -16.95 11.14 25.29
CA ASP A 647 -17.76 11.37 24.08
C ASP A 647 -17.17 12.52 23.24
N PRO A 648 -16.37 12.21 22.20
CA PRO A 648 -15.65 13.23 21.45
C PRO A 648 -16.59 14.15 20.66
N PHE A 649 -17.85 13.75 20.43
CA PHE A 649 -18.86 14.51 19.69
C PHE A 649 -19.51 15.64 20.50
N TRP A 650 -19.37 15.62 21.84
CA TRP A 650 -19.89 16.67 22.71
C TRP A 650 -19.11 17.98 22.54
N TRP A 651 -17.79 17.90 22.33
CA TRP A 651 -16.87 19.04 22.35
C TRP A 651 -17.13 20.11 21.29
N PRO A 652 -17.40 19.79 20.02
CA PRO A 652 -17.76 20.82 19.05
C PRO A 652 -19.05 21.57 19.42
N ALA A 653 -20.08 20.85 19.87
CA ALA A 653 -21.37 21.44 20.20
C ALA A 653 -21.27 22.37 21.43
N THR A 654 -20.52 21.99 22.45
CA THR A 654 -20.29 22.85 23.62
C THR A 654 -19.39 24.04 23.33
N THR A 655 -18.34 23.86 22.52
CA THR A 655 -17.48 24.98 22.10
C THR A 655 -18.28 26.01 21.30
N ARG A 656 -19.18 25.55 20.44
CA ARG A 656 -20.15 26.40 19.74
C ARG A 656 -21.10 27.12 20.70
N LEU A 657 -21.62 26.43 21.72
CA LEU A 657 -22.47 27.02 22.75
C LEU A 657 -21.74 28.15 23.48
N PHE A 658 -20.49 27.93 23.91
CA PHE A 658 -19.69 28.96 24.58
C PHE A 658 -19.43 30.15 23.67
N TYR A 659 -19.06 29.93 22.41
CA TYR A 659 -18.91 31.01 21.42
C TYR A 659 -20.19 31.84 21.30
N ILE A 660 -21.33 31.20 21.04
CA ILE A 660 -22.61 31.89 20.88
C ILE A 660 -23.00 32.62 22.18
N GLY A 661 -22.75 31.99 23.33
CA GLY A 661 -23.02 32.54 24.65
C GLY A 661 -22.24 33.82 24.91
N VAL A 662 -20.94 33.83 24.63
CA VAL A 662 -20.08 35.03 24.77
C VAL A 662 -20.49 36.10 23.76
N ALA A 663 -20.61 35.75 22.48
CA ALA A 663 -20.93 36.69 21.40
C ALA A 663 -22.27 37.42 21.58
N ASN A 664 -23.22 36.81 22.30
CA ASN A 664 -24.53 37.39 22.58
C ASN A 664 -24.70 37.87 24.05
N GLY A 665 -23.65 37.80 24.87
CA GLY A 665 -23.66 38.24 26.26
C GLY A 665 -24.41 37.34 27.26
N PHE A 666 -24.76 36.11 26.88
CA PHE A 666 -25.38 35.12 27.77
C PHE A 666 -24.36 34.48 28.73
N ILE A 667 -23.09 34.41 28.33
CA ILE A 667 -21.97 33.95 29.16
C ILE A 667 -20.99 35.12 29.30
N GLN A 668 -20.66 35.47 30.54
CA GLN A 668 -19.67 36.52 30.80
C GLN A 668 -18.26 36.00 30.55
N PRO A 669 -17.32 36.82 30.04
CA PRO A 669 -15.93 36.41 29.81
C PRO A 669 -15.20 35.90 31.07
N ASP A 670 -15.68 36.24 32.27
CA ASP A 670 -15.13 35.81 33.57
C ASP A 670 -15.83 34.56 34.16
N ASP A 671 -16.72 33.88 33.41
CA ASP A 671 -17.34 32.62 33.85
C ASP A 671 -16.24 31.55 34.03
N LEU A 672 -16.13 31.00 35.25
CA LEU A 672 -15.14 29.98 35.58
C LEU A 672 -15.23 28.73 34.68
N ARG A 673 -16.43 28.38 34.22
CA ARG A 673 -16.64 27.22 33.31
C ARG A 673 -16.00 27.45 31.95
N LEU A 674 -15.87 28.71 31.52
CA LEU A 674 -15.32 29.07 30.22
C LEU A 674 -13.81 28.81 30.15
N GLY A 675 -13.07 29.17 31.20
CA GLY A 675 -11.63 28.91 31.29
C GLY A 675 -11.32 27.41 31.22
N ASP A 676 -11.98 26.61 32.07
CA ASP A 676 -11.80 25.16 32.09
C ASP A 676 -12.18 24.51 30.74
N HIS A 677 -13.22 25.02 30.07
CA HIS A 677 -13.64 24.53 28.76
C HIS A 677 -12.60 24.82 27.66
N ILE A 678 -12.03 26.04 27.63
CA ILE A 678 -11.02 26.43 26.64
C ILE A 678 -9.80 25.51 26.72
N ASP A 679 -9.29 25.24 27.92
CA ASP A 679 -8.11 24.38 28.11
C ASP A 679 -8.36 22.96 27.57
N GLN A 680 -9.54 22.40 27.83
CA GLN A 680 -9.92 21.08 27.32
C GLN A 680 -10.20 21.09 25.82
N ALA A 681 -10.83 22.14 25.29
CA ALA A 681 -11.07 22.30 23.86
C ALA A 681 -9.75 22.39 23.07
N ILE A 682 -8.72 23.04 23.62
CA ILE A 682 -7.36 23.04 23.05
C ILE A 682 -6.84 21.60 22.93
N LEU A 683 -6.94 20.80 23.99
CA LEU A 683 -6.51 19.39 23.96
C LEU A 683 -7.24 18.59 22.88
N TRP A 684 -8.57 18.74 22.78
CA TRP A 684 -9.39 18.05 21.79
C TRP A 684 -9.15 18.51 20.36
N SER A 685 -8.79 19.79 20.16
CA SER A 685 -8.37 20.31 18.85
C SER A 685 -7.08 19.66 18.33
N GLN A 686 -6.26 19.12 19.24
CA GLN A 686 -4.97 18.48 18.93
C GLN A 686 -5.05 16.95 18.88
N GLN A 687 -5.78 16.34 19.82
CA GLN A 687 -5.74 14.89 20.07
C GLN A 687 -7.03 14.15 19.69
N GLY A 688 -8.12 14.87 19.41
CA GLY A 688 -9.39 14.25 19.05
C GLY A 688 -9.35 13.50 17.71
N PRO A 689 -10.41 12.73 17.38
CA PRO A 689 -10.62 12.28 16.01
C PRO A 689 -10.65 13.48 15.05
N LEU A 690 -10.18 13.32 13.81
CA LEU A 690 -9.99 14.42 12.86
C LEU A 690 -11.20 15.38 12.73
N ILE A 691 -12.42 14.83 12.60
CA ILE A 691 -13.65 15.65 12.49
C ILE A 691 -13.93 16.48 13.74
N VAL A 692 -13.58 15.96 14.90
CA VAL A 692 -13.71 16.64 16.19
C VAL A 692 -12.64 17.71 16.29
N ARG A 693 -11.37 17.37 15.99
CA ARG A 693 -10.25 18.32 15.98
C ARG A 693 -10.58 19.56 15.15
N MET A 694 -11.05 19.37 13.92
CA MET A 694 -11.36 20.47 13.01
C MET A 694 -12.48 21.37 13.51
N ARG A 695 -13.59 20.79 13.99
CA ARG A 695 -14.75 21.57 14.43
C ARG A 695 -14.52 22.26 15.77
N VAL A 696 -13.83 21.58 16.70
CA VAL A 696 -13.40 22.21 17.96
C VAL A 696 -12.44 23.35 17.63
N ALA A 697 -11.42 23.14 16.79
CA ALA A 697 -10.49 24.18 16.40
C ALA A 697 -11.19 25.41 15.79
N TYR A 698 -12.17 25.19 14.90
CA TYR A 698 -12.95 26.28 14.30
C TYR A 698 -13.74 27.08 15.33
N TRP A 699 -14.58 26.42 16.14
CA TRP A 699 -15.40 27.14 17.12
C TRP A 699 -14.56 27.75 18.25
N LEU A 700 -13.46 27.09 18.62
CA LEU A 700 -12.52 27.60 19.61
C LEU A 700 -11.82 28.87 19.09
N TYR A 701 -11.42 28.89 17.83
CA TYR A 701 -10.87 30.10 17.20
C TYR A 701 -11.87 31.27 17.27
N LYS A 702 -13.15 31.04 16.91
CA LYS A 702 -14.21 32.07 16.97
C LYS A 702 -14.43 32.55 18.41
N LEU A 703 -14.48 31.62 19.37
CA LEU A 703 -14.60 31.92 20.79
C LEU A 703 -13.43 32.77 21.29
N MET A 704 -12.20 32.39 20.99
CA MET A 704 -11.00 33.13 21.42
C MET A 704 -10.94 34.51 20.77
N THR A 705 -11.39 34.65 19.53
CA THR A 705 -11.48 35.94 18.84
C THR A 705 -12.45 36.88 19.57
N GLU A 706 -13.63 36.40 19.98
CA GLU A 706 -14.58 37.22 20.75
C GLU A 706 -14.10 37.57 22.15
N LEU A 707 -13.20 36.77 22.71
CA LEU A 707 -12.56 37.05 24.00
C LEU A 707 -11.30 37.92 23.86
N GLU A 708 -10.97 38.38 22.65
CA GLU A 708 -9.73 39.11 22.34
C GLU A 708 -8.46 38.33 22.77
N MET A 709 -8.51 37.00 22.73
CA MET A 709 -7.41 36.10 23.09
C MET A 709 -6.63 35.66 21.85
N VAL A 710 -5.30 35.56 21.99
CA VAL A 710 -4.45 35.01 20.92
C VAL A 710 -4.58 33.48 20.90
N PRO A 711 -5.02 32.87 19.78
CA PRO A 711 -5.12 31.41 19.69
C PRO A 711 -3.73 30.77 19.69
N PRO A 712 -3.46 29.72 20.49
CA PRO A 712 -2.16 29.05 20.50
C PRO A 712 -1.81 28.41 19.15
N ASP A 713 -0.52 28.48 18.77
CA ASP A 713 0.02 27.95 17.50
C ASP A 713 -0.38 26.49 17.21
N GLY A 714 -0.58 25.70 18.27
CA GLY A 714 -0.99 24.29 18.18
C GLY A 714 -2.38 24.07 17.57
N ILE A 715 -3.31 25.02 17.69
CA ILE A 715 -4.64 24.95 17.05
C ILE A 715 -4.47 24.98 15.53
N TYR A 716 -3.56 25.81 15.02
CA TYR A 716 -3.25 25.94 13.59
C TYR A 716 -2.42 24.77 13.05
N ALA A 717 -1.48 24.26 13.84
CA ALA A 717 -0.69 23.09 13.46
C ALA A 717 -1.59 21.85 13.24
N GLY A 718 -2.61 21.69 14.09
CA GLY A 718 -3.61 20.63 13.95
C GLY A 718 -4.38 20.68 12.64
N LEU A 719 -4.56 21.86 12.03
CA LEU A 719 -5.21 22.05 10.72
C LEU A 719 -4.22 21.92 9.56
N LYS A 720 -2.97 22.41 9.71
CA LYS A 720 -1.92 22.25 8.68
C LYS A 720 -1.50 20.81 8.45
N ASN A 721 -1.49 19.99 9.51
CA ASN A 721 -1.12 18.57 9.41
C ASN A 721 -2.19 17.72 8.70
N ILE A 722 -3.41 18.24 8.52
CA ILE A 722 -4.50 17.56 7.80
C ILE A 722 -4.14 17.38 6.32
N ASP A 723 -3.42 18.34 5.74
CA ASP A 723 -2.92 18.26 4.36
C ASP A 723 -1.87 17.14 4.17
N GLN A 724 -1.26 16.64 5.25
CA GLN A 724 -0.21 15.61 5.20
C GLN A 724 -0.71 14.21 5.56
N GLU A 725 -1.77 14.08 6.36
CA GLU A 725 -2.24 12.79 6.89
C GLU A 725 -3.24 12.05 5.99
N PHE A 726 -3.92 12.72 5.04
CA PHE A 726 -4.92 12.08 4.18
C PHE A 726 -5.01 12.69 2.77
N HIS A 727 -5.42 11.86 1.79
CA HIS A 727 -5.87 12.32 0.48
C HIS A 727 -7.00 13.34 0.67
N SER A 728 -6.79 14.54 0.13
CA SER A 728 -7.62 15.75 0.16
C SER A 728 -9.06 15.63 -0.35
N ASP A 729 -9.57 14.41 -0.55
CA ASP A 729 -10.75 14.14 -1.38
C ASP A 729 -12.02 13.92 -0.55
N SER A 730 -11.93 13.93 0.79
CA SER A 730 -13.10 13.86 1.67
C SER A 730 -13.77 15.23 1.82
N ASN A 731 -14.91 15.35 1.16
CA ASN A 731 -15.86 16.45 1.09
C ASN A 731 -16.06 17.29 2.38
N VAL A 732 -16.28 16.64 3.52
CA VAL A 732 -16.62 17.32 4.79
C VAL A 732 -15.41 18.08 5.35
N TYR A 733 -14.20 17.56 5.16
CA TYR A 733 -12.98 18.22 5.61
C TYR A 733 -12.61 19.41 4.73
N ALA A 734 -12.80 19.27 3.42
CA ALA A 734 -12.71 20.40 2.50
C ALA A 734 -13.68 21.52 2.92
N MET A 735 -14.94 21.20 3.26
CA MET A 735 -15.93 22.20 3.70
C MET A 735 -15.55 22.94 4.98
N LEU A 736 -15.10 22.21 6.00
CA LEU A 736 -14.68 22.79 7.29
C LEU A 736 -13.49 23.72 7.15
N HIS A 737 -12.47 23.27 6.40
CA HIS A 737 -11.30 24.07 6.10
C HIS A 737 -11.68 25.32 5.29
N SER A 738 -12.60 25.20 4.33
CA SER A 738 -13.03 26.32 3.48
C SER A 738 -13.82 27.37 4.26
N SER A 739 -14.73 26.95 5.14
CA SER A 739 -15.49 27.86 6.02
C SER A 739 -14.54 28.66 6.93
N TYR A 740 -13.48 27.99 7.42
CA TYR A 740 -12.42 28.62 8.18
C TYR A 740 -11.60 29.63 7.35
N LEU A 741 -11.19 29.28 6.13
CA LEU A 741 -10.47 30.19 5.23
C LEU A 741 -11.30 31.44 4.85
N LEU A 742 -12.62 31.29 4.71
CA LEU A 742 -13.54 32.39 4.41
C LEU A 742 -13.71 33.33 5.61
N ASP A 743 -13.71 32.80 6.84
CA ASP A 743 -13.72 33.61 8.05
C ASP A 743 -12.39 34.34 8.28
N LEU A 744 -11.26 33.69 8.02
CA LEU A 744 -9.94 34.34 8.04
C LEU A 744 -9.82 35.46 7.01
N ASN A 745 -10.46 35.32 5.85
CA ASN A 745 -10.53 36.34 4.81
C ASN A 745 -11.26 37.62 5.29
N ASN A 746 -12.23 37.50 6.20
CA ASN A 746 -12.91 38.65 6.80
C ASN A 746 -12.08 39.31 7.91
N ALA A 747 -11.14 38.58 8.52
CA ALA A 747 -10.27 39.06 9.59
C ALA A 747 -8.95 39.70 9.11
N ASN A 748 -8.64 39.74 7.81
CA ASN A 748 -7.40 40.30 7.23
C ASN A 748 -6.07 39.67 7.74
N GLU A 749 -6.11 38.52 8.42
CA GLU A 749 -4.99 38.13 9.28
C GLU A 749 -3.96 37.12 8.71
N ILE A 750 -4.17 36.43 7.58
CA ILE A 750 -3.17 35.44 7.11
C ILE A 750 -3.08 35.33 5.58
N GLY A 751 -1.90 35.61 5.02
CA GLY A 751 -1.48 35.21 3.67
C GLY A 751 -2.13 35.95 2.48
N ASN A 752 -1.67 35.63 1.26
CA ASN A 752 -2.29 36.14 0.04
C ASN A 752 -3.67 35.50 -0.13
N LYS A 753 -4.70 36.26 0.23
CA LYS A 753 -6.14 35.95 0.08
C LYS A 753 -6.48 35.20 -1.22
N ASN A 754 -5.88 35.60 -2.34
CA ASN A 754 -6.15 34.99 -3.64
C ASN A 754 -5.62 33.56 -3.74
N ASP A 755 -4.49 33.25 -3.09
CA ASP A 755 -3.90 31.91 -3.10
C ASP A 755 -4.76 30.93 -2.28
N LEU A 756 -5.35 31.39 -1.16
CA LEU A 756 -6.27 30.59 -0.35
C LEU A 756 -7.59 30.32 -1.07
N ILE A 757 -8.15 31.32 -1.76
CA ILE A 757 -9.34 31.16 -2.61
C ILE A 757 -9.07 30.22 -3.78
N GLN A 758 -7.89 30.31 -4.40
CA GLN A 758 -7.50 29.43 -5.48
C GLN A 758 -7.32 27.98 -5.01
N GLN A 759 -6.65 27.77 -3.87
CA GLN A 759 -6.54 26.45 -3.24
C GLN A 759 -7.92 25.87 -2.89
N PHE A 760 -8.85 26.72 -2.43
CA PHE A 760 -10.24 26.31 -2.21
C PHE A 760 -10.90 25.82 -3.50
N ARG A 761 -10.83 26.60 -4.59
CA ARG A 761 -11.43 26.22 -5.89
C ARG A 761 -10.85 24.94 -6.44
N GLU A 762 -9.52 24.78 -6.39
CA GLU A 762 -8.84 23.55 -6.85
C GLU A 762 -9.26 22.33 -6.03
N ARG A 763 -9.46 22.49 -4.71
CA ARG A 763 -9.95 21.40 -3.84
C ARG A 763 -11.43 21.11 -4.08
N LEU A 764 -12.26 22.14 -4.28
CA LEU A 764 -13.67 21.97 -4.61
C LEU A 764 -13.85 21.28 -5.97
N GLU A 765 -13.01 21.60 -6.95
CA GLU A 765 -12.96 20.94 -8.25
C GLU A 765 -12.58 19.46 -8.15
N ARG A 766 -11.78 19.07 -7.16
CA ARG A 766 -11.44 17.66 -6.88
C ARG A 766 -12.43 16.96 -5.96
N SER A 767 -13.24 17.71 -5.23
CA SER A 767 -14.28 17.17 -4.34
C SER A 767 -15.38 16.45 -5.13
N SER A 768 -16.14 15.60 -4.45
CA SER A 768 -17.26 14.90 -5.09
C SER A 768 -18.31 15.88 -5.64
N GLN A 769 -19.13 15.38 -6.56
CA GLN A 769 -20.19 16.17 -7.19
C GLN A 769 -21.24 16.69 -6.19
N SER A 770 -21.47 15.99 -5.07
CA SER A 770 -22.44 16.43 -4.05
C SER A 770 -21.94 17.67 -3.30
N THR A 771 -20.65 17.72 -2.95
CA THR A 771 -19.99 18.90 -2.36
C THR A 771 -20.02 20.10 -3.29
N LYS A 772 -19.72 19.87 -4.57
CA LYS A 772 -19.79 20.92 -5.60
C LYS A 772 -21.20 21.50 -5.68
N LYS A 773 -22.22 20.64 -5.86
CA LYS A 773 -23.63 21.03 -5.90
C LYS A 773 -24.09 21.75 -4.64
N TYR A 774 -23.53 21.39 -3.49
CA TYR A 774 -23.85 22.06 -2.23
C TYR A 774 -23.25 23.48 -2.16
N PHE A 775 -21.97 23.65 -2.52
CA PHE A 775 -21.35 24.98 -2.61
C PHE A 775 -22.00 25.87 -3.67
N GLU A 776 -22.38 25.31 -4.82
CA GLU A 776 -23.14 26.02 -5.86
C GLU A 776 -24.47 26.58 -5.31
N LYS A 777 -25.11 25.88 -4.36
CA LYS A 777 -26.32 26.36 -3.67
C LYS A 777 -26.02 27.42 -2.59
N CYS A 778 -24.85 27.34 -1.96
CA CYS A 778 -24.42 28.28 -0.93
C CYS A 778 -23.85 29.59 -1.50
N GLU A 779 -23.32 29.58 -2.73
CA GLU A 779 -22.84 30.78 -3.45
C GLU A 779 -23.98 31.72 -3.92
N ILE A 780 -25.25 31.36 -3.74
CA ILE A 780 -26.37 32.02 -4.42
C ILE A 780 -26.62 33.48 -4.00
N ASN A 781 -26.04 34.04 -2.92
CA ASN A 781 -26.38 35.42 -2.50
C ASN A 781 -25.28 36.23 -1.76
N ASP A 782 -23.98 36.06 -2.03
CA ASP A 782 -22.87 36.78 -1.34
C ASP A 782 -22.86 36.70 0.21
N GLN A 783 -23.77 35.93 0.80
CA GLN A 783 -23.91 35.64 2.22
C GLN A 783 -23.77 34.15 2.38
N ILE A 784 -22.56 33.72 2.74
CA ILE A 784 -22.31 32.34 3.18
C ILE A 784 -23.18 32.13 4.42
N LEU A 785 -24.19 31.25 4.36
CA LEU A 785 -25.01 30.88 5.52
C LEU A 785 -24.11 30.26 6.60
N PRO A 786 -23.70 30.98 7.67
CA PRO A 786 -22.51 30.59 8.44
C PRO A 786 -22.73 29.46 9.46
N CYS A 787 -23.97 29.01 9.71
CA CYS A 787 -24.28 28.28 10.95
C CYS A 787 -24.82 26.85 10.79
N THR A 788 -25.56 26.53 9.72
CA THR A 788 -26.10 25.16 9.53
C THR A 788 -25.04 24.15 9.05
N LEU A 789 -23.90 24.65 8.53
CA LEU A 789 -22.79 23.90 7.93
C LEU A 789 -22.02 22.97 8.88
N LEU A 790 -22.11 23.20 10.19
CA LEU A 790 -21.17 22.65 11.18
C LEU A 790 -21.78 21.64 12.15
N ARG A 791 -23.05 21.30 12.00
CA ARG A 791 -23.70 20.32 12.86
C ARG A 791 -23.23 18.90 12.55
N PHE A 792 -23.23 18.00 13.53
CA PHE A 792 -22.86 16.59 13.31
C PHE A 792 -23.83 15.88 12.38
N ASN A 793 -23.33 15.20 11.35
CA ASN A 793 -24.13 14.18 10.70
C ASN A 793 -24.17 12.94 11.62
N TYR A 794 -25.37 12.40 11.87
CA TYR A 794 -25.64 11.23 12.73
C TYR A 794 -25.03 9.93 12.19
N SER A 795 -24.70 9.95 10.91
CA SER A 795 -24.32 8.86 10.03
C SER A 795 -23.03 8.13 10.42
#